data_AF-A0A347UFU8-F1
#
_entry.id   AF-A0A347UFU8-F1
#
_cell.length_a   1.000
_cell.length_b   1.000
_cell.length_c   1.000
_cell.angle_alpha   90.00
_cell.angle_beta   90.00
_cell.angle_gamma   90.00
#
_symmetry.space_group_name_H-M   'P 1'
#
loop_
_entity.id
_entity.type
_entity.pdbx_description
1 polymer ?
#
loop_
_entity_poly.entity_id
_entity_poly.type
_entity_poly.pdbx_seq_one_letter_code
_entity_poly.pdbx_strand_id
1 'polypeptide(L)'
;MTKRESMMKKYNKLIAMTFGATLALLAPAAIAQDNTVTLQSPDKKISVTGELLSVDDGFYVIKTVVGEMTVSRDLVTCDGTACPVAEPEVAADDGTVVLKSGDGTTFSGELLGFDGTNYTLKTVVGVLTIRSEFVTCEGASCPSDKAEEQVDRTVSLISGDGTRFTGNLQEYDGTNYVIESEQGVLTVRSEFVTCVGDACPDLGPVVAEFKVASPAGVGEQFIGKALNRFANEKSLNVTRSISYDGTEVNYLLGNNTGELVASITVTPTDDIASLKALFSGDAAFALTREAFTVEEIAGIVNMRASDVASRLNAQTIALDALTATMNPANRVRSVSLKQMGDVLSGRVTNWKDVGGDDGAIQLHVLNADSNLARVIKRDILAPRGLRLAANVMVHETLDELNKAIADDPMAFAVSYRSQNKGNAIPTTRNACNIFSSANSFSLQTEEYPLTMGWNLYTLQGQEVPDLSKSLAEYLSSDEGQAAAQEAGLVGLAIDKQAMSEQGERLLSAMLASSIDRAGINAYRDYLAEVSTADRLSTTLRFVSGSAQLDDRALRDVRRISELVRKGELDGNDILLIGFSDAVGVFKNNIVLSQARAERAKADILNSTIGILDAANVKTFGFGPVAPVGCNETLDGRQLNRRVEVWIRGSNQDKLR
;
A
#
# COMPACT_ATOMS: atom_id res chain seq x y z
N MET A 1 -30.34 -39.01 14.21
CA MET A 1 -31.42 -38.02 14.36
C MET A 1 -30.89 -36.70 13.82
N THR A 2 -31.31 -36.10 12.71
CA THR A 2 -32.21 -36.47 11.59
C THR A 2 -31.77 -35.60 10.40
N LYS A 3 -31.30 -36.26 9.32
CA LYS A 3 -31.41 -36.02 7.85
C LYS A 3 -31.82 -34.61 7.37
N ARG A 4 -31.11 -33.90 6.49
CA ARG A 4 -30.31 -34.18 5.25
C ARG A 4 -31.13 -34.70 4.04
N GLU A 5 -31.24 -33.82 3.03
CA GLU A 5 -31.30 -34.00 1.56
C GLU A 5 -32.41 -34.84 0.88
N SER A 6 -33.02 -34.27 -0.19
CA SER A 6 -33.60 -34.95 -1.37
C SER A 6 -34.25 -33.89 -2.30
N MET A 7 -33.74 -33.56 -3.50
CA MET A 7 -33.69 -34.29 -4.80
C MET A 7 -34.93 -34.14 -5.72
N MET A 8 -34.66 -33.54 -6.89
CA MET A 8 -35.00 -33.95 -8.28
C MET A 8 -36.44 -34.02 -8.87
N LYS A 9 -36.54 -33.30 -10.01
CA LYS A 9 -36.99 -33.68 -11.38
C LYS A 9 -38.48 -33.91 -11.75
N LYS A 10 -38.88 -33.07 -12.71
CA LYS A 10 -39.43 -33.33 -14.06
C LYS A 10 -40.93 -33.64 -14.29
N TYR A 11 -41.34 -33.21 -15.50
CA TYR A 11 -42.48 -33.56 -16.37
C TYR A 11 -43.82 -32.86 -16.07
N ASN A 12 -44.73 -32.52 -17.01
CA ASN A 12 -44.79 -32.23 -18.46
C ASN A 12 -46.30 -32.16 -18.81
N LYS A 13 -46.73 -31.31 -19.77
CA LYS A 13 -47.95 -31.45 -20.64
C LYS A 13 -49.35 -31.44 -19.96
N LEU A 14 -50.49 -31.10 -20.58
CA LEU A 14 -50.94 -30.31 -21.74
C LEU A 14 -52.50 -30.46 -21.75
N ILE A 15 -53.25 -29.38 -22.03
CA ILE A 15 -54.57 -29.27 -22.73
C ILE A 15 -55.83 -30.06 -22.27
N ALA A 16 -56.98 -29.35 -22.19
CA ALA A 16 -58.30 -29.65 -22.83
C ALA A 16 -59.44 -28.85 -22.15
N MET A 17 -60.09 -27.86 -22.81
CA MET A 17 -61.30 -27.91 -23.68
C MET A 17 -62.67 -27.83 -22.95
N THR A 18 -63.67 -27.26 -23.65
CA THR A 18 -65.16 -27.26 -23.48
C THR A 18 -65.80 -26.02 -22.81
N PHE A 19 -66.99 -25.50 -23.17
CA PHE A 19 -67.90 -25.49 -24.35
C PHE A 19 -69.08 -24.59 -23.92
N GLY A 20 -69.81 -23.93 -24.84
CA GLY A 20 -71.26 -23.74 -24.66
C GLY A 20 -71.88 -22.33 -24.76
N ALA A 21 -72.78 -22.23 -25.75
CA ALA A 21 -74.15 -21.69 -25.67
C ALA A 21 -74.51 -20.41 -26.49
N THR A 22 -75.51 -20.65 -27.33
CA THR A 22 -76.29 -19.89 -28.33
C THR A 22 -77.33 -18.91 -27.77
N LEU A 23 -77.66 -17.83 -28.50
CA LEU A 23 -79.03 -17.45 -28.92
C LEU A 23 -79.06 -16.29 -29.96
N ALA A 24 -80.11 -16.26 -30.79
CA ALA A 24 -80.25 -15.54 -32.06
C ALA A 24 -81.20 -14.31 -32.02
N LEU A 25 -81.06 -13.36 -32.98
CA LEU A 25 -82.13 -12.82 -33.86
C LEU A 25 -81.63 -11.70 -34.81
N LEU A 26 -82.31 -11.58 -35.96
CA LEU A 26 -81.87 -11.10 -37.29
C LEU A 26 -82.07 -9.60 -37.60
N ALA A 27 -81.17 -9.04 -38.43
CA ALA A 27 -81.43 -8.03 -39.49
C ALA A 27 -80.18 -7.87 -40.41
N PRO A 28 -80.29 -7.10 -41.51
CA PRO A 28 -80.47 -7.52 -42.90
C PRO A 28 -79.22 -8.10 -43.60
N ALA A 29 -79.42 -8.84 -44.68
CA ALA A 29 -78.36 -9.45 -45.49
C ALA A 29 -77.40 -8.40 -46.09
N ALA A 30 -76.24 -8.25 -45.45
CA ALA A 30 -75.04 -7.71 -46.07
C ALA A 30 -74.26 -8.88 -46.71
N ILE A 31 -73.69 -8.63 -47.88
CA ILE A 31 -72.73 -9.51 -48.53
C ILE A 31 -71.57 -9.71 -47.53
N ALA A 32 -71.45 -10.89 -46.93
CA ALA A 32 -70.29 -11.21 -46.09
C ALA A 32 -69.08 -11.35 -47.01
N GLN A 33 -68.18 -10.35 -46.99
CA GLN A 33 -66.81 -10.58 -47.42
C GLN A 33 -66.19 -11.59 -46.45
N ASP A 34 -65.69 -12.70 -46.98
CA ASP A 34 -64.93 -13.66 -46.19
C ASP A 34 -63.58 -13.02 -45.82
N ASN A 35 -63.57 -12.32 -44.68
CA ASN A 35 -62.40 -11.63 -44.14
C ASN A 35 -61.49 -12.57 -43.33
N THR A 36 -61.69 -13.88 -43.47
CA THR A 36 -60.89 -14.87 -42.76
C THR A 36 -59.51 -14.99 -43.39
N VAL A 37 -58.47 -14.90 -42.56
CA VAL A 37 -57.07 -15.10 -42.96
C VAL A 37 -56.41 -16.16 -42.09
N THR A 38 -55.46 -16.87 -42.66
CA THR A 38 -54.58 -17.79 -41.95
C THR A 38 -53.16 -17.24 -41.98
N LEU A 39 -52.61 -16.96 -40.80
CA LEU A 39 -51.23 -16.52 -40.61
C LEU A 39 -50.38 -17.72 -40.23
N GLN A 40 -49.33 -17.97 -41.01
CA GLN A 40 -48.47 -19.14 -40.82
C GLN A 40 -47.00 -18.74 -40.67
N SER A 41 -46.30 -19.34 -39.70
CA SER A 41 -44.85 -19.13 -39.53
C SER A 41 -44.07 -19.63 -40.77
N PRO A 42 -42.87 -19.07 -41.08
CA PRO A 42 -42.05 -19.50 -42.21
C PRO A 42 -41.71 -21.00 -42.21
N ASP A 43 -41.55 -21.59 -41.02
CA ASP A 43 -41.28 -23.02 -40.85
C ASP A 43 -42.55 -23.89 -40.87
N LYS A 44 -43.72 -23.28 -41.09
CA LYS A 44 -45.06 -23.88 -41.17
C LYS A 44 -45.56 -24.61 -39.93
N LYS A 45 -44.85 -24.51 -38.80
CA LYS A 45 -45.21 -25.22 -37.56
C LYS A 45 -46.29 -24.53 -36.74
N ILE A 46 -46.47 -23.22 -36.93
CA ILE A 46 -47.47 -22.42 -36.21
C ILE A 46 -48.40 -21.83 -37.26
N SER A 47 -49.71 -22.05 -37.08
CA SER A 47 -50.76 -21.54 -37.95
C SER A 47 -51.89 -21.01 -37.09
N VAL A 48 -52.35 -19.80 -37.38
CA VAL A 48 -53.44 -19.14 -36.65
C VAL A 48 -54.45 -18.61 -37.67
N THR A 49 -55.70 -19.03 -37.53
CA THR A 49 -56.79 -18.62 -38.42
C THR A 49 -57.79 -17.75 -37.67
N GLY A 50 -58.19 -16.63 -38.26
CA GLY A 50 -59.13 -15.68 -37.66
C GLY A 50 -59.63 -14.66 -38.68
N GLU A 51 -60.54 -13.80 -38.26
CA GLU A 51 -61.05 -12.69 -39.06
C GLU A 51 -60.07 -11.51 -39.03
N LEU A 52 -59.61 -11.01 -40.18
CA LEU A 52 -58.71 -9.87 -40.27
C LEU A 52 -59.46 -8.57 -39.95
N LEU A 53 -59.04 -7.90 -38.87
CA LEU A 53 -59.64 -6.66 -38.39
C LEU A 53 -58.93 -5.42 -38.95
N SER A 54 -57.60 -5.40 -38.92
CA SER A 54 -56.77 -4.32 -39.50
C SER A 54 -55.41 -4.84 -39.98
N VAL A 55 -54.81 -4.07 -40.88
CA VAL A 55 -53.40 -4.20 -41.28
C VAL A 55 -52.74 -2.86 -40.99
N ASP A 56 -51.93 -2.82 -39.94
CA ASP A 56 -51.20 -1.62 -39.51
C ASP A 56 -49.72 -1.76 -39.94
N ASP A 57 -48.93 -0.68 -39.86
CA ASP A 57 -47.52 -0.70 -40.26
C ASP A 57 -46.74 -1.81 -39.51
N GLY A 58 -46.47 -2.90 -40.23
CA GLY A 58 -45.75 -4.07 -39.73
C GLY A 58 -46.58 -5.15 -39.04
N PHE A 59 -47.91 -5.02 -38.86
CA PHE A 59 -48.72 -6.00 -38.10
C PHE A 59 -50.07 -6.37 -38.77
N TYR A 60 -50.48 -7.63 -38.60
CA TYR A 60 -51.84 -8.13 -38.81
C TYR A 60 -52.58 -8.18 -37.47
N VAL A 61 -53.77 -7.59 -37.38
CA VAL A 61 -54.67 -7.74 -36.23
C VAL A 61 -55.80 -8.67 -36.63
N ILE A 62 -55.86 -9.86 -36.02
CA ILE A 62 -56.87 -10.88 -36.33
C ILE A 62 -57.71 -11.23 -35.10
N LYS A 63 -59.01 -11.40 -35.29
CA LYS A 63 -59.93 -11.91 -34.27
C LYS A 63 -60.00 -13.42 -34.34
N THR A 64 -59.50 -14.09 -33.31
CA THR A 64 -59.54 -15.54 -33.19
C THR A 64 -60.61 -15.97 -32.17
N VAL A 65 -60.88 -17.27 -32.09
CA VAL A 65 -61.81 -17.84 -31.09
C VAL A 65 -61.34 -17.64 -29.63
N VAL A 66 -60.07 -17.28 -29.41
CA VAL A 66 -59.50 -17.00 -28.08
C VAL A 66 -59.32 -15.51 -27.77
N GLY A 67 -59.65 -14.62 -28.72
CA GLY A 67 -59.50 -13.17 -28.58
C GLY A 67 -58.81 -12.52 -29.78
N GLU A 68 -58.65 -11.20 -29.73
CA GLU A 68 -57.88 -10.44 -30.72
C GLU A 68 -56.39 -10.68 -30.54
N MET A 69 -55.69 -10.87 -31.66
CA MET A 69 -54.28 -11.21 -31.69
C MET A 69 -53.57 -10.35 -32.73
N THR A 70 -52.49 -9.69 -32.32
CA THR A 70 -51.63 -8.88 -33.18
C THR A 70 -50.37 -9.68 -33.52
N VAL A 71 -50.06 -9.81 -34.81
CA VAL A 71 -48.96 -10.65 -35.32
C VAL A 71 -48.13 -9.86 -36.31
N SER A 72 -46.81 -9.82 -36.15
CA SER A 72 -45.91 -9.10 -37.06
C SER A 72 -45.92 -9.72 -38.47
N ARG A 73 -46.04 -8.87 -39.50
CA ARG A 73 -46.07 -9.26 -40.92
C ARG A 73 -44.77 -9.92 -41.38
N ASP A 74 -43.64 -9.57 -40.77
CA ASP A 74 -42.32 -10.12 -41.13
C ASP A 74 -42.13 -11.56 -40.63
N LEU A 75 -42.94 -11.98 -39.66
CA LEU A 75 -42.82 -13.28 -39.00
C LEU A 75 -43.83 -14.31 -39.50
N VAL A 76 -44.75 -13.95 -40.40
CA VAL A 76 -45.81 -14.85 -40.90
C VAL A 76 -46.17 -14.59 -42.35
N THR A 77 -46.53 -15.63 -43.09
CA THR A 77 -47.21 -15.52 -44.39
C THR A 77 -48.73 -15.47 -44.17
N CYS A 78 -49.41 -14.51 -44.79
CA CYS A 78 -50.87 -14.39 -44.78
C CYS A 78 -51.46 -15.12 -45.99
N ASP A 79 -52.37 -16.06 -45.74
CA ASP A 79 -53.16 -16.75 -46.76
C ASP A 79 -54.67 -16.53 -46.53
N GLY A 80 -55.41 -16.18 -47.57
CA GLY A 80 -56.83 -15.83 -47.49
C GLY A 80 -57.21 -14.65 -48.40
N THR A 81 -58.49 -14.58 -48.77
CA THR A 81 -59.01 -13.54 -49.70
C THR A 81 -58.95 -12.12 -49.14
N ALA A 82 -58.78 -11.98 -47.83
CA ALA A 82 -58.60 -10.70 -47.14
C ALA A 82 -57.12 -10.27 -46.98
N CYS A 83 -56.15 -11.10 -47.38
CA CYS A 83 -54.75 -10.70 -47.30
C CYS A 83 -54.45 -9.60 -48.34
N PRO A 84 -53.76 -8.52 -47.95
CA PRO A 84 -53.45 -7.43 -48.87
C PRO A 84 -52.52 -7.91 -49.99
N VAL A 85 -52.92 -7.68 -51.25
CA VAL A 85 -52.14 -8.01 -52.44
C VAL A 85 -51.01 -7.00 -52.58
N ALA A 86 -49.77 -7.48 -52.70
CA ALA A 86 -48.60 -6.62 -52.91
C ALA A 86 -48.70 -5.91 -54.28
N GLU A 87 -48.67 -4.58 -54.29
CA GLU A 87 -48.48 -3.79 -55.51
C GLU A 87 -47.02 -3.88 -55.99
N PRO A 88 -46.78 -3.91 -57.32
CA PRO A 88 -45.44 -4.03 -57.87
C PRO A 88 -44.71 -2.67 -57.86
N GLU A 89 -43.44 -2.71 -57.47
CA GLU A 89 -42.51 -1.58 -57.49
C GLU A 89 -42.34 -0.98 -58.91
N VAL A 90 -42.41 0.35 -58.98
CA VAL A 90 -41.82 1.15 -60.06
C VAL A 90 -40.95 2.23 -59.41
N ALA A 91 -39.68 2.25 -59.79
CA ALA A 91 -38.65 3.12 -59.26
C ALA A 91 -38.97 4.61 -59.43
N ALA A 92 -38.85 5.35 -58.33
CA ALA A 92 -38.55 6.78 -58.30
C ALA A 92 -37.43 6.99 -57.29
N ASP A 93 -36.32 7.52 -57.78
CA ASP A 93 -35.14 7.98 -57.06
C ASP A 93 -35.55 9.09 -56.06
N ASP A 94 -35.59 8.80 -54.76
CA ASP A 94 -36.12 9.73 -53.73
C ASP A 94 -35.15 10.13 -52.61
N GLY A 95 -33.87 9.78 -52.71
CA GLY A 95 -32.89 10.22 -51.70
C GLY A 95 -32.98 9.52 -50.34
N THR A 96 -33.82 8.47 -50.22
CA THR A 96 -33.99 7.72 -48.97
C THR A 96 -32.82 6.76 -48.73
N VAL A 97 -32.27 6.79 -47.52
CA VAL A 97 -31.23 5.86 -47.05
C VAL A 97 -31.70 5.13 -45.79
N VAL A 98 -31.12 3.95 -45.55
CA VAL A 98 -31.34 3.14 -44.34
C VAL A 98 -30.05 3.11 -43.54
N LEU A 99 -30.09 3.59 -42.30
CA LEU A 99 -29.00 3.47 -41.33
C LEU A 99 -29.29 2.28 -40.40
N LYS A 100 -28.40 1.28 -40.38
CA LYS A 100 -28.52 0.12 -39.48
C LYS A 100 -27.51 0.19 -38.35
N SER A 101 -27.98 0.16 -37.12
CA SER A 101 -27.16 0.06 -35.90
C SER A 101 -26.64 -1.36 -35.68
N GLY A 102 -25.52 -1.49 -34.95
CA GLY A 102 -24.93 -2.79 -34.61
C GLY A 102 -25.82 -3.70 -33.74
N ASP A 103 -26.83 -3.13 -33.08
CA ASP A 103 -27.87 -3.85 -32.34
C ASP A 103 -29.06 -4.30 -33.21
N GLY A 104 -29.01 -4.02 -34.52
CA GLY A 104 -30.04 -4.37 -35.49
C GLY A 104 -31.14 -3.32 -35.68
N THR A 105 -31.09 -2.19 -34.96
CA THR A 105 -32.07 -1.10 -35.12
C THR A 105 -31.88 -0.40 -36.47
N THR A 106 -32.97 -0.13 -37.20
CA THR A 106 -32.92 0.52 -38.51
C THR A 106 -33.63 1.86 -38.51
N PHE A 107 -33.01 2.87 -39.11
CA PHE A 107 -33.56 4.20 -39.31
C PHE A 107 -33.64 4.50 -40.81
N SER A 108 -34.82 4.78 -41.33
CA SER A 108 -35.04 5.10 -42.75
C SER A 108 -35.54 6.53 -42.92
N GLY A 109 -35.00 7.25 -43.89
CA GLY A 109 -35.44 8.61 -44.22
C GLY A 109 -34.61 9.23 -45.34
N GLU A 110 -35.04 10.40 -45.81
CA GLU A 110 -34.34 11.20 -46.81
C GLU A 110 -33.01 11.72 -46.21
N LEU A 111 -31.88 11.49 -46.87
CA LEU A 111 -30.58 11.98 -46.39
C LEU A 111 -30.45 13.48 -46.64
N LEU A 112 -30.49 14.27 -45.56
CA LEU A 112 -30.30 15.72 -45.63
C LEU A 112 -28.83 16.14 -45.68
N GLY A 113 -27.90 15.32 -45.16
CA GLY A 113 -26.48 15.59 -45.22
C GLY A 113 -25.60 14.61 -44.44
N PHE A 114 -24.30 14.60 -44.78
CA PHE A 114 -23.24 13.88 -44.09
C PHE A 114 -22.02 14.78 -43.95
N ASP A 115 -21.51 14.97 -42.72
CA ASP A 115 -20.38 15.86 -42.41
C ASP A 115 -19.05 15.11 -42.17
N GLY A 116 -19.01 13.80 -42.42
CA GLY A 116 -17.89 12.92 -42.09
C GLY A 116 -18.07 12.16 -40.77
N THR A 117 -18.81 12.72 -39.81
CA THR A 117 -19.05 12.13 -38.48
C THR A 117 -20.51 11.79 -38.26
N ASN A 118 -21.47 12.50 -38.86
CA ASN A 118 -22.90 12.36 -38.61
C ASN A 118 -23.71 12.28 -39.91
N TYR A 119 -24.64 11.33 -39.96
CA TYR A 119 -25.74 11.32 -40.93
C TYR A 119 -26.90 12.14 -40.37
N THR A 120 -27.48 13.02 -41.20
CA THR A 120 -28.72 13.73 -40.87
C THR A 120 -29.84 13.25 -41.79
N LEU A 121 -30.85 12.61 -41.23
CA LEU A 121 -32.00 12.05 -41.92
C LEU A 121 -33.24 12.88 -41.65
N LYS A 122 -34.11 13.03 -42.64
CA LYS A 122 -35.49 13.44 -42.45
C LYS A 122 -36.36 12.20 -42.40
N THR A 123 -36.84 11.88 -41.21
CA THR A 123 -37.73 10.74 -40.95
C THR A 123 -39.18 11.20 -40.83
N VAL A 124 -40.13 10.26 -40.82
CA VAL A 124 -41.56 10.54 -40.61
C VAL A 124 -41.87 11.19 -39.25
N VAL A 125 -40.96 11.08 -38.28
CA VAL A 125 -41.10 11.66 -36.93
C VAL A 125 -40.25 12.93 -36.72
N GLY A 126 -39.49 13.37 -37.72
CA GLY A 126 -38.65 14.57 -37.65
C GLY A 126 -37.23 14.37 -38.17
N VAL A 127 -36.38 15.38 -37.98
CA VAL A 127 -34.95 15.31 -38.37
C VAL A 127 -34.18 14.55 -37.30
N LEU A 128 -33.45 13.52 -37.72
CA LEU A 128 -32.68 12.62 -36.89
C LEU A 128 -31.20 12.69 -37.29
N THR A 129 -30.32 12.98 -36.34
CA THR A 129 -28.87 13.01 -36.56
C THR A 129 -28.22 11.85 -35.82
N ILE A 130 -27.48 10.99 -36.52
CA ILE A 130 -26.84 9.78 -35.97
C ILE A 130 -25.37 9.75 -36.38
N ARG A 131 -24.46 9.44 -35.45
CA ARG A 131 -23.02 9.36 -35.77
C ARG A 131 -22.72 8.11 -36.62
N SER A 132 -21.85 8.26 -37.61
CA SER A 132 -21.56 7.24 -38.61
C SER A 132 -20.80 6.03 -38.07
N GLU A 133 -20.13 6.13 -36.92
CA GLU A 133 -19.47 4.99 -36.27
C GLU A 133 -20.46 3.97 -35.69
N PHE A 134 -21.71 4.37 -35.45
CA PHE A 134 -22.72 3.49 -34.83
C PHE A 134 -23.66 2.85 -35.84
N VAL A 135 -23.62 3.25 -37.12
CA VAL A 135 -24.57 2.79 -38.13
C VAL A 135 -23.93 2.55 -39.49
N THR A 136 -24.38 1.52 -40.21
CA THR A 136 -24.05 1.31 -41.62
C THR A 136 -25.13 1.92 -42.51
N CYS A 137 -24.74 2.76 -43.47
CA CYS A 137 -25.66 3.36 -44.45
C CYS A 137 -25.84 2.45 -45.66
N GLU A 138 -27.09 2.11 -45.97
CA GLU A 138 -27.50 1.38 -47.17
C GLU A 138 -28.47 2.25 -48.00
N GLY A 139 -28.18 2.43 -49.29
CA GLY A 139 -29.02 3.23 -50.20
C GLY A 139 -28.21 3.93 -51.29
N ALA A 140 -28.85 4.30 -52.40
CA ALA A 140 -28.19 4.95 -53.54
C ALA A 140 -27.63 6.34 -53.21
N SER A 141 -28.17 6.99 -52.17
CA SER A 141 -27.71 8.30 -51.68
C SER A 141 -26.75 8.21 -50.50
N CYS A 142 -26.35 7.00 -50.08
CA CYS A 142 -25.26 6.85 -49.14
C CYS A 142 -23.96 7.33 -49.80
N PRO A 143 -23.14 8.15 -49.13
CA PRO A 143 -21.86 8.59 -49.67
C PRO A 143 -21.00 7.38 -50.09
N SER A 144 -20.85 7.16 -51.40
CA SER A 144 -19.97 6.14 -51.95
C SER A 144 -18.54 6.66 -51.96
N ASP A 145 -17.84 6.35 -50.88
CA ASP A 145 -16.43 5.97 -50.82
C ASP A 145 -15.99 6.23 -49.39
N LYS A 146 -16.17 5.20 -48.56
CA LYS A 146 -15.05 4.79 -47.75
C LYS A 146 -13.96 4.40 -48.75
N ALA A 147 -13.08 5.35 -49.08
CA ALA A 147 -11.69 4.95 -49.05
C ALA A 147 -11.55 4.26 -47.69
N GLU A 148 -11.38 2.94 -47.68
CA GLU A 148 -10.63 2.36 -46.58
C GLU A 148 -9.31 3.12 -46.63
N GLU A 149 -9.20 4.18 -45.82
CA GLU A 149 -7.94 4.41 -45.15
C GLU A 149 -7.63 3.06 -44.53
N GLN A 150 -6.75 2.34 -45.21
CA GLN A 150 -5.98 1.28 -44.64
C GLN A 150 -5.21 1.96 -43.52
N VAL A 151 -5.88 2.15 -42.37
CA VAL A 151 -5.28 2.70 -41.17
C VAL A 151 -4.17 1.73 -40.90
N ASP A 152 -2.93 2.20 -41.05
CA ASP A 152 -1.76 1.38 -40.86
C ASP A 152 -1.78 0.91 -39.41
N ARG A 153 -2.27 -0.33 -39.20
CA ARG A 153 -2.32 -0.95 -37.87
C ARG A 153 -0.95 -1.43 -37.43
N THR A 154 0.07 -1.23 -38.24
CA THR A 154 1.43 -1.63 -37.92
C THR A 154 1.94 -0.79 -36.77
N VAL A 155 2.32 -1.47 -35.69
CA VAL A 155 3.02 -0.88 -34.56
C VAL A 155 4.38 -1.57 -34.41
N SER A 156 5.38 -0.79 -34.01
CA SER A 156 6.67 -1.31 -33.54
C SER A 156 6.77 -1.08 -32.04
N LEU A 157 6.82 -2.16 -31.28
CA LEU A 157 7.07 -2.16 -29.84
C LEU A 157 8.57 -2.32 -29.61
N ILE A 158 9.22 -1.30 -29.04
CA ILE A 158 10.67 -1.27 -28.82
C ILE A 158 10.96 -1.41 -27.33
N SER A 159 11.62 -2.49 -26.92
CA SER A 159 12.04 -2.70 -25.54
C SER A 159 13.23 -1.84 -25.14
N GLY A 160 13.44 -1.64 -23.84
CA GLY A 160 14.55 -0.85 -23.29
C GLY A 160 15.96 -1.37 -23.64
N ASP A 161 16.08 -2.65 -24.00
CA ASP A 161 17.32 -3.25 -24.52
C ASP A 161 17.51 -3.08 -26.04
N GLY A 162 16.55 -2.43 -26.71
CA GLY A 162 16.53 -2.20 -28.15
C GLY A 162 15.84 -3.29 -28.97
N THR A 163 15.34 -4.36 -28.35
CA THR A 163 14.60 -5.43 -29.03
C THR A 163 13.30 -4.87 -29.63
N ARG A 164 13.02 -5.19 -30.90
CA ARG A 164 11.85 -4.68 -31.62
C ARG A 164 10.89 -5.80 -32.00
N PHE A 165 9.62 -5.61 -31.66
CA PHE A 165 8.51 -6.44 -32.09
C PHE A 165 7.63 -5.62 -33.03
N THR A 166 7.39 -6.11 -34.25
CA THR A 166 6.58 -5.41 -35.25
C THR A 166 5.41 -6.30 -35.67
N GLY A 167 4.22 -5.71 -35.76
CA GLY A 167 3.01 -6.43 -36.12
C GLY A 167 1.79 -5.51 -36.16
N ASN A 168 0.65 -6.06 -36.55
CA ASN A 168 -0.61 -5.33 -36.56
C ASN A 168 -1.20 -5.30 -35.15
N LEU A 169 -1.52 -4.11 -34.62
CA LEU A 169 -2.20 -3.95 -33.34
C LEU A 169 -3.64 -4.47 -33.45
N GLN A 170 -3.95 -5.47 -32.64
CA GLN A 170 -5.27 -6.09 -32.54
C GLN A 170 -6.08 -5.49 -31.38
N GLU A 171 -5.44 -5.35 -30.22
CA GLU A 171 -6.10 -4.90 -28.99
C GLU A 171 -5.10 -4.19 -28.05
N TYR A 172 -5.61 -3.26 -27.24
CA TYR A 172 -4.90 -2.64 -26.13
C TYR A 172 -5.85 -2.42 -24.95
N ASP A 173 -5.50 -2.96 -23.77
CA ASP A 173 -6.37 -2.96 -22.58
C ASP A 173 -5.96 -1.93 -21.50
N GLY A 174 -4.97 -1.07 -21.78
CA GLY A 174 -4.39 -0.13 -20.81
C GLY A 174 -3.06 -0.61 -20.19
N THR A 175 -2.75 -1.90 -20.27
CA THR A 175 -1.53 -2.52 -19.70
C THR A 175 -0.77 -3.36 -20.74
N ASN A 176 -1.46 -3.95 -21.72
CA ASN A 176 -0.90 -4.89 -22.68
C ASN A 176 -1.24 -4.48 -24.12
N TYR A 177 -0.23 -4.49 -24.99
CA TYR A 177 -0.39 -4.51 -26.44
C TYR A 177 -0.57 -5.94 -26.91
N VAL A 178 -1.62 -6.21 -27.68
CA VAL A 178 -1.79 -7.47 -28.41
C VAL A 178 -1.51 -7.20 -29.88
N ILE A 179 -0.39 -7.72 -30.39
CA ILE A 179 0.02 -7.54 -31.78
C ILE A 179 0.04 -8.87 -32.53
N GLU A 180 -0.42 -8.87 -33.77
CA GLU A 180 -0.25 -9.99 -34.69
C GLU A 180 1.06 -9.81 -35.47
N SER A 181 2.08 -10.59 -35.09
CA SER A 181 3.40 -10.61 -35.73
C SER A 181 3.52 -11.75 -36.74
N GLU A 182 4.60 -11.77 -37.52
CA GLU A 182 4.92 -12.90 -38.42
C GLU A 182 5.07 -14.25 -37.70
N GLN A 183 5.33 -14.22 -36.38
CA GLN A 183 5.52 -15.41 -35.54
C GLN A 183 4.23 -15.80 -34.78
N GLY A 184 3.13 -15.07 -35.00
CA GLY A 184 1.85 -15.25 -34.32
C GLY A 184 1.50 -14.07 -33.39
N VAL A 185 0.44 -14.25 -32.62
CA VAL A 185 -0.05 -13.24 -31.68
C VAL A 185 0.91 -13.12 -30.49
N LEU A 186 1.38 -11.91 -30.25
CA LEU A 186 2.25 -11.54 -29.12
C LEU A 186 1.51 -10.58 -28.21
N THR A 187 1.55 -10.85 -26.90
CA THR A 187 1.07 -9.94 -25.87
C THR A 187 2.26 -9.35 -25.14
N VAL A 188 2.40 -8.03 -25.17
CA VAL A 188 3.57 -7.31 -24.62
C VAL A 188 3.07 -6.19 -23.71
N ARG A 189 3.57 -6.14 -22.48
CA ARG A 189 3.20 -5.09 -21.51
C ARG A 189 3.73 -3.72 -21.92
N SER A 190 2.89 -2.70 -21.85
CA SER A 190 3.20 -1.34 -22.29
C SER A 190 4.30 -0.66 -21.48
N GLU A 191 4.50 -1.06 -20.22
CA GLU A 191 5.57 -0.54 -19.36
C GLU A 191 7.00 -0.90 -19.82
N PHE A 192 7.17 -1.95 -20.64
CA PHE A 192 8.48 -2.43 -21.08
C PHE A 192 8.83 -2.08 -22.53
N VAL A 193 7.90 -1.43 -23.25
CA VAL A 193 8.08 -1.12 -24.67
C VAL A 193 7.54 0.25 -25.02
N THR A 194 8.25 0.95 -25.90
CA THR A 194 7.72 2.15 -26.56
C THR A 194 6.98 1.73 -27.83
N CYS A 195 5.69 2.09 -27.94
CA CYS A 195 4.92 1.90 -29.17
C CYS A 195 5.24 3.03 -30.17
N VAL A 196 5.61 2.66 -31.38
CA VAL A 196 5.84 3.59 -32.50
C VAL A 196 5.00 3.16 -33.70
N GLY A 197 4.16 4.05 -34.21
CA GLY A 197 3.29 3.83 -35.36
C GLY A 197 1.98 4.62 -35.25
N ASP A 198 1.30 4.84 -36.38
CA ASP A 198 0.07 5.65 -36.42
C ASP A 198 -1.12 4.98 -35.73
N ALA A 199 -1.07 3.65 -35.57
CA ALA A 199 -2.04 2.88 -34.79
C ALA A 199 -1.69 2.70 -33.31
N CYS A 200 -0.59 3.29 -32.83
CA CYS A 200 -0.37 3.33 -31.39
C CYS A 200 -1.50 4.14 -30.75
N PRO A 201 -2.22 3.58 -29.75
CA PRO A 201 -3.25 4.33 -29.06
C PRO A 201 -2.63 5.61 -28.50
N ASP A 202 -3.33 6.74 -28.66
CA ASP A 202 -2.97 7.96 -27.92
C ASP A 202 -3.30 7.71 -26.46
N LEU A 203 -2.31 7.25 -25.71
CA LEU A 203 -2.46 6.88 -24.30
C LEU A 203 -2.68 8.11 -23.42
N GLY A 204 -2.51 9.33 -23.96
CA GLY A 204 -1.99 10.42 -23.14
C GLY A 204 -0.80 9.94 -22.31
N PRO A 205 -0.39 10.68 -21.28
CA PRO A 205 0.35 10.05 -20.20
C PRO A 205 -0.61 9.13 -19.42
N VAL A 206 -0.27 7.84 -19.25
CA VAL A 206 -0.95 7.00 -18.26
C VAL A 206 -0.68 7.61 -16.89
N VAL A 207 -1.64 8.37 -16.36
CA VAL A 207 -1.53 9.01 -15.05
C VAL A 207 -1.69 7.93 -13.99
N ALA A 208 -0.62 7.63 -13.27
CA ALA A 208 -0.72 6.75 -12.12
C ALA A 208 -1.47 7.47 -10.98
N GLU A 209 -2.67 7.00 -10.65
CA GLU A 209 -3.45 7.52 -9.53
C GLU A 209 -3.48 6.51 -8.38
N PHE A 210 -3.05 6.94 -7.19
CA PHE A 210 -3.14 6.11 -5.99
C PHE A 210 -3.09 6.94 -4.71
N LYS A 211 -3.59 6.35 -3.62
CA LYS A 211 -3.52 6.95 -2.29
C LYS A 211 -2.54 6.22 -1.38
N VAL A 212 -2.05 6.94 -0.37
CA VAL A 212 -1.19 6.44 0.70
C VAL A 212 -1.79 6.86 2.04
N ALA A 213 -2.00 5.91 2.94
CA ALA A 213 -2.45 6.22 4.29
C ALA A 213 -1.26 6.30 5.25
N SER A 214 -1.17 7.35 6.05
CA SER A 214 -0.04 7.53 6.95
C SER A 214 -0.41 8.36 8.19
N PRO A 215 0.25 8.12 9.34
CA PRO A 215 0.23 8.99 10.49
C PRO A 215 0.47 10.46 10.12
N ALA A 216 -0.39 11.34 10.61
CA ALA A 216 -0.30 12.78 10.38
C ALA A 216 1.05 13.39 10.84
N GLY A 217 1.36 14.58 10.31
CA GLY A 217 2.60 15.30 10.62
C GLY A 217 3.81 14.65 9.94
N VAL A 218 4.66 13.97 10.73
CA VAL A 218 5.94 13.42 10.25
C VAL A 218 5.78 12.40 9.12
N GLY A 219 4.67 11.66 9.08
CA GLY A 219 4.48 10.64 8.05
C GLY A 219 4.29 11.23 6.66
N GLU A 220 3.47 12.27 6.54
CA GLU A 220 3.35 13.03 5.29
C GLU A 220 4.65 13.74 4.92
N GLN A 221 5.36 14.34 5.89
CA GLN A 221 6.64 14.98 5.63
C GLN A 221 7.69 13.99 5.11
N PHE A 222 7.73 12.79 5.68
CA PHE A 222 8.61 11.72 5.23
C PHE A 222 8.27 11.29 3.80
N ILE A 223 7.01 10.97 3.51
CA ILE A 223 6.57 10.61 2.15
C ILE A 223 6.89 11.72 1.15
N GLY A 224 6.56 12.98 1.48
CA GLY A 224 6.82 14.12 0.60
C GLY A 224 8.30 14.35 0.31
N LYS A 225 9.16 14.22 1.32
CA LYS A 225 10.63 14.32 1.15
C LYS A 225 11.18 13.19 0.29
N ALA A 226 10.72 11.96 0.52
CA ALA A 226 11.11 10.81 -0.29
C ALA A 226 10.63 10.96 -1.74
N LEU A 227 9.39 11.41 -1.92
CA LEU A 227 8.79 11.64 -3.23
C LEU A 227 9.53 12.71 -4.04
N ASN A 228 9.95 13.81 -3.40
CA ASN A 228 10.76 14.83 -4.07
C ASN A 228 12.09 14.25 -4.58
N ARG A 229 12.75 13.40 -3.79
CA ARG A 229 14.01 12.76 -4.18
C ARG A 229 13.78 11.76 -5.33
N PHE A 230 12.77 10.91 -5.19
CA PHE A 230 12.33 9.95 -6.20
C PHE A 230 11.99 10.63 -7.53
N ALA A 231 11.24 11.73 -7.50
CA ALA A 231 10.88 12.49 -8.68
C ALA A 231 12.12 13.13 -9.34
N ASN A 232 13.01 13.72 -8.55
CA ASN A 232 14.24 14.31 -9.07
C ASN A 232 15.12 13.28 -9.79
N GLU A 233 15.29 12.08 -9.23
CA GLU A 233 16.04 10.98 -9.87
C GLU A 233 15.42 10.56 -11.20
N LYS A 234 14.09 10.61 -11.30
CA LYS A 234 13.34 10.30 -12.51
C LYS A 234 13.15 11.50 -13.45
N SER A 235 13.80 12.64 -13.16
CA SER A 235 13.62 13.89 -13.91
C SER A 235 12.15 14.32 -14.03
N LEU A 236 11.42 14.18 -12.92
CA LEU A 236 10.03 14.61 -12.77
C LEU A 236 9.96 15.82 -11.84
N ASN A 237 8.95 16.66 -12.06
CA ASN A 237 8.63 17.81 -11.23
C ASN A 237 7.50 17.46 -10.26
N VAL A 238 7.58 17.92 -9.02
CA VAL A 238 6.55 17.68 -7.99
C VAL A 238 5.82 18.98 -7.65
N THR A 239 4.49 18.94 -7.74
CA THR A 239 3.63 20.00 -7.20
C THR A 239 2.86 19.46 -6.00
N ARG A 240 3.00 20.12 -4.85
CA ARG A 240 2.27 19.76 -3.62
C ARG A 240 1.11 20.73 -3.39
N SER A 241 -0.08 20.20 -3.14
CA SER A 241 -1.25 20.97 -2.70
C SER A 241 -1.91 20.30 -1.50
N ILE A 242 -2.72 21.05 -0.75
CA ILE A 242 -3.52 20.55 0.37
C ILE A 242 -4.99 20.69 -0.04
N SER A 243 -5.81 19.67 0.25
CA SER A 243 -7.25 19.74 0.01
C SER A 243 -7.90 20.91 0.77
N TYR A 244 -9.05 21.38 0.29
CA TYR A 244 -9.73 22.54 0.87
C TYR A 244 -10.12 22.35 2.35
N ASP A 245 -10.44 21.12 2.73
CA ASP A 245 -10.77 20.72 4.11
C ASP A 245 -9.52 20.41 4.97
N GLY A 246 -8.32 20.45 4.38
CA GLY A 246 -7.06 20.20 5.08
C GLY A 246 -6.80 18.73 5.43
N THR A 247 -7.63 17.79 4.95
CA THR A 247 -7.58 16.38 5.35
C THR A 247 -6.68 15.52 4.47
N GLU A 248 -6.39 15.96 3.24
CA GLU A 248 -5.57 15.24 2.26
C GLU A 248 -4.46 16.15 1.72
N VAL A 249 -3.31 15.55 1.42
CA VAL A 249 -2.18 16.20 0.75
C VAL A 249 -1.99 15.55 -0.61
N ASN A 250 -2.08 16.35 -1.66
CA ASN A 250 -1.97 15.87 -3.03
C ASN A 250 -0.60 16.24 -3.61
N TYR A 251 0.01 15.28 -4.30
CA TYR A 251 1.24 15.45 -5.04
C TYR A 251 1.00 15.11 -6.51
N LEU A 252 1.24 16.07 -7.38
CA LEU A 252 1.18 15.89 -8.83
C LEU A 252 2.61 15.79 -9.35
N LEU A 253 2.91 14.71 -10.08
CA LEU A 253 4.20 14.50 -10.71
C LEU A 253 4.05 14.81 -12.19
N GLY A 254 4.83 15.75 -12.71
CA GLY A 254 4.86 16.09 -14.13
C GLY A 254 6.20 15.74 -14.76
N ASN A 255 6.21 15.35 -16.03
CA ASN A 255 7.46 15.20 -16.78
C ASN A 255 8.03 16.58 -17.20
N ASN A 256 9.11 16.57 -17.97
CA ASN A 256 9.78 17.81 -18.42
C ASN A 256 8.99 18.59 -19.48
N THR A 257 7.95 18.01 -20.10
CA THR A 257 7.05 18.71 -21.03
C THR A 257 5.82 19.29 -20.32
N GLY A 258 5.66 19.04 -19.02
CA GLY A 258 4.54 19.52 -18.21
C GLY A 258 3.33 18.58 -18.22
N GLU A 259 3.45 17.40 -18.81
CA GLU A 259 2.40 16.38 -18.79
C GLU A 259 2.38 15.67 -17.45
N LEU A 260 1.17 15.44 -16.93
CA LEU A 260 0.95 14.75 -15.66
C LEU A 260 1.29 13.26 -15.80
N VAL A 261 2.19 12.77 -14.95
CA VAL A 261 2.62 11.36 -14.88
C VAL A 261 1.94 10.63 -13.73
N ALA A 262 1.69 11.31 -12.60
CA ALA A 262 1.02 10.69 -11.46
C ALA A 262 0.29 11.71 -10.58
N SER A 263 -0.79 11.25 -9.95
CA SER A 263 -1.52 11.94 -8.90
C SER A 263 -1.51 11.07 -7.64
N ILE A 264 -0.84 11.56 -6.60
CA ILE A 264 -0.62 10.81 -5.36
C ILE A 264 -1.31 11.56 -4.22
N THR A 265 -2.27 10.92 -3.58
CA THR A 265 -2.93 11.50 -2.40
C THR A 265 -2.40 10.84 -1.13
N VAL A 266 -1.77 11.61 -0.25
CA VAL A 266 -1.44 11.18 1.10
C VAL A 266 -2.61 11.56 2.00
N THR A 267 -3.16 10.58 2.72
CA THR A 267 -4.24 10.76 3.69
C THR A 267 -3.66 10.68 5.12
N PRO A 268 -3.38 11.83 5.75
CA PRO A 268 -3.10 11.92 7.18
C PRO A 268 -4.18 11.26 8.04
N THR A 269 -3.82 10.23 8.81
CA THR A 269 -4.75 9.54 9.70
C THR A 269 -4.02 8.90 10.89
N ASP A 270 -4.65 8.00 11.65
CA ASP A 270 -3.99 7.22 12.70
C ASP A 270 -3.51 5.84 12.23
N ASP A 271 -2.80 5.09 13.08
CA ASP A 271 -2.24 3.78 12.70
C ASP A 271 -3.33 2.76 12.32
N ILE A 272 -4.45 2.74 13.05
CA ILE A 272 -5.55 1.78 12.85
C ILE A 272 -6.29 2.10 11.55
N ALA A 273 -6.59 3.38 11.32
CA ALA A 273 -7.22 3.84 10.09
C ALA A 273 -6.32 3.62 8.87
N SER A 274 -4.99 3.78 9.02
CA SER A 274 -4.04 3.48 7.95
C SER A 274 -4.08 2.00 7.54
N LEU A 275 -4.11 1.09 8.51
CA LEU A 275 -4.26 -0.34 8.24
C LEU A 275 -5.62 -0.67 7.59
N LYS A 276 -6.71 -0.06 8.05
CA LYS A 276 -8.03 -0.26 7.44
C LYS A 276 -8.06 0.20 5.98
N ALA A 277 -7.48 1.35 5.67
CA ALA A 277 -7.41 1.89 4.30
C ALA A 277 -6.61 0.98 3.36
N LEU A 278 -5.53 0.34 3.85
CA LEU A 278 -4.78 -0.64 3.07
C LEU A 278 -5.64 -1.86 2.72
N PHE A 279 -6.34 -2.43 3.70
CA PHE A 279 -7.12 -3.66 3.51
C PHE A 279 -8.46 -3.45 2.79
N SER A 280 -9.00 -2.24 2.78
CA SER A 280 -10.16 -1.88 1.93
C SER A 280 -9.77 -1.60 0.48
N GLY A 281 -8.47 -1.45 0.19
CA GLY A 281 -7.98 -1.04 -1.13
C GLY A 281 -8.02 0.48 -1.35
N ASP A 282 -8.39 1.27 -0.34
CA ASP A 282 -8.41 2.74 -0.42
C ASP A 282 -7.00 3.33 -0.46
N ALA A 283 -5.99 2.59 0.00
CA ALA A 283 -4.58 2.96 -0.06
C ALA A 283 -3.74 1.87 -0.73
N ALA A 284 -2.77 2.27 -1.56
CA ALA A 284 -1.83 1.37 -2.20
C ALA A 284 -0.81 0.80 -1.21
N PHE A 285 -0.42 1.60 -0.22
CA PHE A 285 0.37 1.17 0.93
C PHE A 285 0.04 2.03 2.16
N ALA A 286 0.38 1.53 3.33
CA ALA A 286 0.14 2.22 4.60
C ALA A 286 1.43 2.36 5.43
N LEU A 287 1.58 3.49 6.10
CA LEU A 287 2.57 3.69 7.16
C LEU A 287 1.91 3.64 8.52
N THR A 288 2.67 3.31 9.57
CA THR A 288 2.25 3.38 10.98
C THR A 288 3.44 3.75 11.86
N ARG A 289 3.19 4.26 13.07
CA ARG A 289 4.21 4.54 14.10
C ARG A 289 4.41 3.40 15.09
N GLU A 290 3.69 2.29 14.91
CA GLU A 290 3.72 1.11 15.77
C GLU A 290 3.75 -0.16 14.93
N ALA A 291 4.40 -1.21 15.44
CA ALA A 291 4.35 -2.51 14.80
C ALA A 291 3.08 -3.24 15.29
N PHE A 292 2.34 -3.82 14.35
CA PHE A 292 1.17 -4.64 14.64
C PHE A 292 1.45 -6.09 14.26
N THR A 293 1.08 -7.01 15.13
CA THR A 293 1.07 -8.44 14.83
C THR A 293 0.00 -8.77 13.80
N VAL A 294 0.16 -9.90 13.11
CA VAL A 294 -0.84 -10.42 12.17
C VAL A 294 -2.20 -10.57 12.86
N GLU A 295 -2.22 -11.04 14.10
CA GLU A 295 -3.43 -11.23 14.90
C GLU A 295 -4.13 -9.91 15.23
N GLU A 296 -3.37 -8.87 15.57
CA GLU A 296 -3.92 -7.53 15.82
C GLU A 296 -4.50 -6.93 14.55
N ILE A 297 -3.79 -7.03 13.42
CA ILE A 297 -4.27 -6.55 12.12
C ILE A 297 -5.55 -7.29 11.74
N ALA A 298 -5.58 -8.61 11.87
CA ALA A 298 -6.75 -9.44 11.60
C ALA A 298 -7.98 -9.00 12.42
N GLY A 299 -7.79 -8.64 13.69
CA GLY A 299 -8.83 -8.04 14.53
C GLY A 299 -9.28 -6.65 14.05
N ILE A 300 -8.34 -5.80 13.63
CA ILE A 300 -8.61 -4.44 13.12
C ILE A 300 -9.45 -4.47 11.84
N VAL A 301 -9.13 -5.39 10.92
CA VAL A 301 -9.75 -5.47 9.58
C VAL A 301 -10.82 -6.56 9.48
N ASN A 302 -11.14 -7.23 10.60
CA ASN A 302 -12.14 -8.29 10.70
C ASN A 302 -11.93 -9.44 9.69
N MET A 303 -10.69 -9.90 9.57
CA MET A 303 -10.28 -11.02 8.71
C MET A 303 -9.68 -12.16 9.54
N ARG A 304 -9.49 -13.34 8.93
CA ARG A 304 -8.72 -14.41 9.59
C ARG A 304 -7.23 -14.06 9.56
N ALA A 305 -6.52 -14.37 10.64
CA ALA A 305 -5.07 -14.19 10.71
C ALA A 305 -4.31 -14.90 9.58
N SER A 306 -4.77 -16.09 9.15
CA SER A 306 -4.19 -16.80 8.00
C SER A 306 -4.31 -16.00 6.70
N ASP A 307 -5.44 -15.34 6.49
CA ASP A 307 -5.74 -14.59 5.27
C ASP A 307 -4.88 -13.31 5.23
N VAL A 308 -4.72 -12.66 6.40
CA VAL A 308 -3.79 -11.54 6.59
C VAL A 308 -2.33 -11.98 6.36
N ALA A 309 -1.88 -13.03 7.03
CA ALA A 309 -0.50 -13.52 6.94
C ALA A 309 -0.10 -13.89 5.51
N SER A 310 -1.03 -14.45 4.73
CA SER A 310 -0.76 -14.86 3.34
C SER A 310 -0.55 -13.71 2.35
N ARG A 311 -0.92 -12.49 2.74
CA ARG A 311 -0.89 -11.30 1.85
C ARG A 311 -0.03 -10.17 2.40
N LEU A 312 0.14 -10.07 3.72
CA LEU A 312 0.78 -8.92 4.33
C LEU A 312 2.30 -8.96 4.17
N ASN A 313 2.87 -7.90 3.61
CA ASN A 313 4.28 -7.60 3.75
C ASN A 313 4.44 -6.39 4.68
N ALA A 314 5.22 -6.56 5.76
CA ALA A 314 5.44 -5.57 6.79
C ALA A 314 6.93 -5.33 6.99
N GLN A 315 7.35 -4.07 6.97
CA GLN A 315 8.74 -3.68 7.13
C GLN A 315 8.88 -2.41 7.95
N THR A 316 9.77 -2.42 8.95
CA THR A 316 10.22 -1.18 9.59
C THR A 316 11.13 -0.42 8.62
N ILE A 317 10.82 0.85 8.35
CA ILE A 317 11.50 1.71 7.38
C ILE A 317 12.18 2.92 8.01
N ALA A 318 11.86 3.27 9.26
CA ALA A 318 12.55 4.29 10.03
C ALA A 318 12.29 4.06 11.53
N LEU A 319 12.98 4.79 12.41
CA LEU A 319 12.82 4.76 13.85
C LEU A 319 12.54 6.15 14.42
N ASP A 320 11.85 6.18 15.55
CA ASP A 320 11.67 7.36 16.38
C ASP A 320 11.70 6.93 17.86
N ALA A 321 11.44 7.82 18.79
CA ALA A 321 11.38 7.49 20.21
C ALA A 321 10.41 8.39 20.97
N LEU A 322 9.84 7.87 22.06
CA LEU A 322 9.28 8.72 23.10
C LEU A 322 10.37 9.19 24.05
N THR A 323 10.42 10.48 24.31
CA THR A 323 11.40 11.10 25.20
C THR A 323 10.72 11.93 26.27
N ALA A 324 11.29 11.93 27.47
CA ALA A 324 11.06 13.05 28.38
C ALA A 324 11.60 14.31 27.70
N THR A 325 10.82 15.37 27.72
CA THR A 325 11.14 16.65 27.09
C THR A 325 10.89 17.76 28.09
N MET A 326 11.86 18.65 28.23
CA MET A 326 11.84 19.74 29.20
C MET A 326 12.45 21.00 28.61
N ASN A 327 12.31 22.11 29.32
CA ASN A 327 12.91 23.38 28.93
C ASN A 327 14.44 23.25 28.77
N PRO A 328 15.07 23.88 27.76
CA PRO A 328 16.52 23.89 27.59
C PRO A 328 17.32 24.39 28.81
N ALA A 329 16.74 25.28 29.63
CA ALA A 329 17.37 25.79 30.85
C ALA A 329 17.32 24.81 32.04
N ASN A 330 16.51 23.75 31.95
CA ASN A 330 16.39 22.76 33.02
C ASN A 330 17.70 21.96 33.16
N ARG A 331 18.13 21.76 34.41
CA ARG A 331 19.44 21.16 34.74
C ARG A 331 19.41 19.66 34.89
N VAL A 332 18.23 19.04 34.90
CA VAL A 332 18.11 17.58 35.00
C VAL A 332 18.72 16.95 33.76
N ARG A 333 19.75 16.11 33.96
CA ARG A 333 20.47 15.42 32.88
C ARG A 333 20.02 13.98 32.67
N SER A 334 19.35 13.38 33.64
CA SER A 334 18.84 12.02 33.51
C SER A 334 17.50 11.84 34.18
N VAL A 335 16.60 11.13 33.52
CA VAL A 335 15.27 10.76 34.05
C VAL A 335 15.07 9.27 33.82
N SER A 336 14.68 8.54 34.86
CA SER A 336 14.34 7.12 34.69
C SER A 336 12.93 6.91 34.20
N LEU A 337 12.64 5.78 33.54
CA LEU A 337 11.26 5.40 33.16
C LEU A 337 10.31 5.41 34.37
N LYS A 338 10.83 5.00 35.54
CA LYS A 338 10.11 5.08 36.80
C LYS A 338 9.74 6.53 37.14
N GLN A 339 10.72 7.44 37.07
CA GLN A 339 10.49 8.87 37.33
C GLN A 339 9.55 9.49 36.30
N MET A 340 9.64 9.14 35.01
CA MET A 340 8.69 9.61 33.99
C MET A 340 7.25 9.29 34.38
N GLY A 341 6.97 8.03 34.74
CA GLY A 341 5.65 7.62 35.20
C GLY A 341 5.23 8.29 36.52
N ASP A 342 6.16 8.46 37.47
CA ASP A 342 5.87 9.10 38.76
C ASP A 342 5.52 10.59 38.58
N VAL A 343 6.19 11.30 37.65
CA VAL A 343 5.88 12.69 37.29
C VAL A 343 4.55 12.78 36.55
N LEU A 344 4.35 11.96 35.50
CA LEU A 344 3.10 11.94 34.72
C LEU A 344 1.86 11.64 35.58
N SER A 345 2.02 10.85 36.63
CA SER A 345 0.93 10.50 37.55
C SER A 345 0.75 11.49 38.71
N GLY A 346 1.61 12.50 38.83
CA GLY A 346 1.60 13.47 39.93
C GLY A 346 2.04 12.89 41.28
N ARG A 347 2.66 11.71 41.30
CA ARG A 347 3.33 11.16 42.50
C ARG A 347 4.61 11.93 42.84
N VAL A 348 5.27 12.46 41.81
CA VAL A 348 6.36 13.41 41.94
C VAL A 348 5.91 14.72 41.31
N THR A 349 5.99 15.80 42.09
CA THR A 349 5.50 17.13 41.69
C THR A 349 6.56 18.22 41.82
N ASN A 350 7.79 17.88 42.23
CA ASN A 350 8.88 18.83 42.40
C ASN A 350 10.17 18.32 41.73
N TRP A 351 10.89 19.22 41.06
CA TRP A 351 12.12 18.92 40.34
C TRP A 351 13.24 18.38 41.25
N LYS A 352 13.30 18.76 42.53
CA LYS A 352 14.31 18.24 43.47
C LYS A 352 14.22 16.73 43.67
N ASP A 353 13.03 16.15 43.55
CA ASP A 353 12.78 14.72 43.72
C ASP A 353 13.29 13.90 42.53
N VAL A 354 13.65 14.56 41.42
CA VAL A 354 14.30 13.96 40.25
C VAL A 354 15.71 14.48 40.02
N GLY A 355 16.28 15.20 40.99
CA GLY A 355 17.66 15.71 40.94
C GLY A 355 17.83 17.07 40.26
N GLY A 356 16.75 17.83 40.12
CA GLY A 356 16.75 19.23 39.65
C GLY A 356 16.72 20.24 40.78
N ASP A 357 16.45 21.50 40.43
CA ASP A 357 16.29 22.60 41.39
C ASP A 357 14.98 22.45 42.22
N ASP A 358 14.87 23.10 43.38
CA ASP A 358 13.63 23.06 44.17
C ASP A 358 12.55 23.92 43.51
N GLY A 359 11.58 23.25 42.88
CA GLY A 359 10.38 23.92 42.39
C GLY A 359 9.40 22.98 41.70
N ALA A 360 8.15 23.45 41.61
CA ALA A 360 7.03 22.65 41.14
C ALA A 360 7.15 22.29 39.66
N ILE A 361 6.95 21.01 39.33
CA ILE A 361 6.89 20.53 37.96
C ILE A 361 5.57 20.96 37.34
N GLN A 362 5.66 21.59 36.16
CA GLN A 362 4.51 21.91 35.33
C GLN A 362 4.34 20.82 34.28
N LEU A 363 3.24 20.06 34.34
CA LEU A 363 3.03 18.91 33.47
C LEU A 363 2.27 19.33 32.21
N HIS A 364 2.93 19.21 31.05
CA HIS A 364 2.33 19.47 29.74
C HIS A 364 2.05 18.14 29.02
N VAL A 365 0.87 18.02 28.42
CA VAL A 365 0.44 16.84 27.67
C VAL A 365 -0.27 17.24 26.38
N LEU A 366 -0.20 16.38 25.36
CA LEU A 366 -1.07 16.48 24.20
C LEU A 366 -2.49 15.99 24.56
N ASN A 367 -3.51 16.43 23.84
CA ASN A 367 -4.89 16.00 24.04
C ASN A 367 -5.04 14.47 24.14
N ALA A 368 -6.05 14.03 24.91
CA ALA A 368 -6.20 12.64 25.33
C ALA A 368 -6.54 11.68 24.17
N ASP A 369 -7.08 12.21 23.07
CA ASP A 369 -7.46 11.44 21.89
C ASP A 369 -6.28 11.23 20.92
N SER A 370 -5.14 11.88 21.18
CA SER A 370 -3.95 11.71 20.36
C SER A 370 -3.31 10.32 20.49
N ASN A 371 -2.67 9.87 19.41
CA ASN A 371 -1.82 8.67 19.44
C ASN A 371 -0.73 8.77 20.53
N LEU A 372 -0.16 9.96 20.76
CA LEU A 372 0.85 10.16 21.80
C LEU A 372 0.30 9.83 23.19
N ALA A 373 -0.89 10.32 23.53
CA ALA A 373 -1.55 10.01 24.80
C ALA A 373 -1.83 8.51 24.97
N ARG A 374 -2.26 7.83 23.89
CA ARG A 374 -2.44 6.37 23.86
C ARG A 374 -1.14 5.63 24.16
N VAL A 375 -0.03 5.97 23.48
CA VAL A 375 1.27 5.31 23.67
C VAL A 375 1.84 5.58 25.06
N ILE A 376 1.79 6.83 25.57
CA ILE A 376 2.22 7.15 26.94
C ILE A 376 1.44 6.33 27.97
N LYS A 377 0.13 6.21 27.78
CA LYS A 377 -0.72 5.39 28.66
C LYS A 377 -0.29 3.92 28.61
N ARG A 378 -0.08 3.35 27.43
CA ARG A 378 0.29 1.94 27.24
C ARG A 378 1.68 1.62 27.79
N ASP A 379 2.68 2.45 27.47
CA ASP A 379 4.09 2.09 27.62
C ASP A 379 4.72 2.64 28.91
N ILE A 380 4.16 3.72 29.47
CA ILE A 380 4.74 4.37 30.67
C ILE A 380 3.83 4.22 31.90
N LEU A 381 2.51 4.43 31.74
CA LEU A 381 1.58 4.46 32.88
C LEU A 381 1.01 3.07 33.23
N ALA A 382 0.44 2.37 32.25
CA ALA A 382 -0.24 1.09 32.44
C ALA A 382 0.62 -0.02 33.05
N PRO A 383 1.92 -0.19 32.70
CA PRO A 383 2.76 -1.26 33.26
C PRO A 383 2.93 -1.17 34.78
N ARG A 384 2.67 0.02 35.35
CA ARG A 384 2.75 0.30 36.79
C ARG A 384 1.38 0.64 37.40
N GLY A 385 0.29 0.43 36.67
CA GLY A 385 -1.07 0.75 37.11
C GLY A 385 -1.29 2.23 37.43
N LEU A 386 -0.53 3.12 36.77
CA LEU A 386 -0.61 4.56 36.99
C LEU A 386 -1.71 5.18 36.12
N ARG A 387 -2.19 6.34 36.54
CA ARG A 387 -3.10 7.20 35.77
C ARG A 387 -2.45 8.57 35.62
N LEU A 388 -2.78 9.27 34.55
CA LEU A 388 -2.33 10.65 34.36
C LEU A 388 -2.82 11.54 35.51
N ALA A 389 -1.99 12.50 35.93
CA ALA A 389 -2.36 13.49 36.94
C ALA A 389 -3.60 14.29 36.52
N ALA A 390 -4.37 14.77 37.49
CA ALA A 390 -5.56 15.58 37.22
C ALA A 390 -5.22 17.03 36.82
N ASN A 391 -4.11 17.58 37.34
CA ASN A 391 -3.67 18.94 37.06
C ASN A 391 -2.57 18.92 35.99
N VAL A 392 -2.97 19.09 34.73
CA VAL A 392 -2.10 19.09 33.55
C VAL A 392 -2.46 20.23 32.62
N MET A 393 -1.48 20.77 31.92
CA MET A 393 -1.69 21.70 30.80
C MET A 393 -1.82 20.89 29.51
N VAL A 394 -3.02 20.91 28.93
CA VAL A 394 -3.35 20.20 27.69
C VAL A 394 -3.10 21.12 26.50
N HIS A 395 -2.50 20.56 25.44
CA HIS A 395 -2.24 21.24 24.16
C HIS A 395 -2.94 20.47 23.04
N GLU A 396 -3.42 21.18 22.01
CA GLU A 396 -4.13 20.55 20.88
C GLU A 396 -3.16 20.03 19.83
N THR A 397 -2.03 20.73 19.65
CA THR A 397 -1.01 20.33 18.67
C THR A 397 0.35 20.10 19.32
N LEU A 398 1.17 19.30 18.65
CA LEU A 398 2.56 19.09 19.06
C LEU A 398 3.39 20.38 18.96
N ASP A 399 3.02 21.29 18.08
CA ASP A 399 3.70 22.58 17.93
C ASP A 399 3.43 23.49 19.14
N GLU A 400 2.18 23.54 19.61
CA GLU A 400 1.80 24.21 20.85
C GLU A 400 2.50 23.60 22.07
N LEU A 401 2.49 22.26 22.17
CA LEU A 401 3.18 21.54 23.25
C LEU A 401 4.68 21.88 23.29
N ASN A 402 5.37 21.81 22.15
CA ASN A 402 6.79 22.12 22.07
C ASN A 402 7.09 23.57 22.43
N LYS A 403 6.26 24.52 21.96
CA LYS A 403 6.40 25.93 22.30
C LYS A 403 6.21 26.17 23.79
N ALA A 404 5.19 25.57 24.39
CA ALA A 404 4.92 25.71 25.83
C ALA A 404 6.08 25.20 26.69
N ILE A 405 6.70 24.07 26.30
CA ILE A 405 7.89 23.55 27.00
C ILE A 405 9.08 24.50 26.88
N ALA A 406 9.29 25.11 25.71
CA ALA A 406 10.38 26.06 25.49
C ALA A 406 10.20 27.36 26.29
N ASP A 407 8.96 27.77 26.53
CA ASP A 407 8.63 29.01 27.24
C ASP A 407 8.54 28.85 28.77
N ASP A 408 8.38 27.62 29.29
CA ASP A 408 8.27 27.34 30.73
C ASP A 408 9.48 26.55 31.29
N PRO A 409 10.38 27.18 32.08
CA PRO A 409 11.52 26.51 32.73
C PRO A 409 11.16 25.31 33.61
N MET A 410 9.92 25.23 34.08
CA MET A 410 9.43 24.17 34.96
C MET A 410 8.67 23.07 34.21
N ALA A 411 8.56 23.16 32.89
CA ALA A 411 7.83 22.21 32.06
C ALA A 411 8.47 20.81 32.03
N PHE A 412 7.61 19.81 32.20
CA PHE A 412 7.88 18.42 31.88
C PHE A 412 6.81 17.93 30.91
N ALA A 413 7.22 17.21 29.87
CA ALA A 413 6.35 16.48 28.97
C ALA A 413 7.00 15.16 28.55
N VAL A 414 6.20 14.26 27.97
CA VAL A 414 6.70 13.18 27.13
C VAL A 414 6.21 13.44 25.71
N SER A 415 7.12 13.42 24.74
CA SER A 415 6.82 13.72 23.33
C SER A 415 7.67 12.87 22.39
N TYR A 416 7.41 12.97 21.08
CA TYR A 416 8.21 12.32 20.04
C TYR A 416 9.56 13.02 19.86
N ARG A 417 10.64 12.24 19.76
CA ARG A 417 12.00 12.75 19.51
C ARG A 417 12.06 13.48 18.16
N SER A 418 11.47 12.92 17.11
CA SER A 418 11.48 13.50 15.76
C SER A 418 10.80 14.86 15.65
N GLN A 419 9.90 15.17 16.58
CA GLN A 419 9.12 16.41 16.60
C GLN A 419 9.58 17.37 17.70
N ASN A 420 10.68 17.07 18.39
CA ASN A 420 11.28 17.98 19.36
C ASN A 420 11.91 19.19 18.63
N LYS A 421 11.47 20.40 18.98
CA LYS A 421 11.96 21.66 18.37
C LYS A 421 13.00 22.39 19.23
N GLY A 422 14.06 21.69 19.63
CA GLY A 422 15.19 22.26 20.39
C GLY A 422 15.02 22.25 21.91
N ASN A 423 14.00 21.54 22.42
CA ASN A 423 13.80 21.32 23.84
C ASN A 423 14.79 20.27 24.38
N ALA A 424 15.17 20.37 25.65
CA ALA A 424 16.12 19.44 26.25
C ALA A 424 15.53 18.03 26.39
N ILE A 425 16.31 17.03 26.01
CA ILE A 425 16.02 15.61 26.20
C ILE A 425 17.09 15.05 27.17
N PRO A 426 16.73 14.63 28.39
CA PRO A 426 17.66 14.02 29.32
C PRO A 426 17.96 12.56 28.91
N THR A 427 19.11 12.05 29.33
CA THR A 427 19.45 10.62 29.20
C THR A 427 18.45 9.77 29.97
N THR A 428 17.92 8.72 29.35
CA THR A 428 17.02 7.79 30.05
C THR A 428 17.83 6.79 30.87
N ARG A 429 17.39 6.54 32.10
CA ARG A 429 18.01 5.55 33.00
C ARG A 429 17.03 4.45 33.39
N ASN A 430 17.44 3.19 33.39
CA ASN A 430 16.60 2.10 33.91
C ASN A 430 16.88 1.79 35.39
N ALA A 431 16.12 0.85 35.97
CA ALA A 431 16.26 0.47 37.38
C ALA A 431 17.65 -0.07 37.75
N CYS A 432 18.39 -0.61 36.79
CA CYS A 432 19.74 -1.13 36.95
C CYS A 432 20.85 -0.09 36.70
N ASN A 433 20.53 1.21 36.69
CA ASN A 433 21.47 2.30 36.34
C ASN A 433 22.12 2.18 34.95
N ILE A 434 21.40 1.60 33.99
CA ILE A 434 21.85 1.65 32.59
C ILE A 434 21.31 2.92 31.96
N PHE A 435 22.23 3.69 31.38
CA PHE A 435 22.00 4.98 30.74
C PHE A 435 21.90 4.81 29.23
N SER A 436 20.92 5.48 28.63
CA SER A 436 20.72 5.52 27.19
C SER A 436 20.16 6.86 26.76
N SER A 437 20.96 7.61 25.99
CA SER A 437 20.51 8.80 25.28
C SER A 437 19.58 8.44 24.13
N ALA A 438 18.60 9.28 23.81
CA ALA A 438 17.71 9.08 22.65
C ALA A 438 18.36 9.60 21.34
N ASN A 439 19.45 8.97 20.90
CA ASN A 439 20.20 9.36 19.71
C ASN A 439 20.03 8.33 18.57
N SER A 440 20.54 8.64 17.38
CA SER A 440 20.44 7.75 16.21
C SER A 440 20.94 6.33 16.52
N PHE A 441 22.14 6.23 17.10
CA PHE A 441 22.81 4.96 17.34
C PHE A 441 22.09 4.07 18.38
N SER A 442 21.58 4.66 19.46
CA SER A 442 20.88 3.92 20.51
C SER A 442 19.49 3.44 20.07
N LEU A 443 18.82 4.19 19.19
CA LEU A 443 17.60 3.74 18.51
C LEU A 443 17.95 2.61 17.51
N GLN A 444 19.00 2.83 16.72
CA GLN A 444 19.78 1.86 15.90
C GLN A 444 19.80 0.45 16.51
N THR A 445 20.44 0.43 17.68
CA THR A 445 20.80 -0.76 18.44
C THR A 445 19.68 -1.28 19.35
N GLU A 446 18.52 -0.60 19.41
CA GLU A 446 17.43 -0.85 20.37
C GLU A 446 17.88 -0.79 21.85
N GLU A 447 18.89 0.03 22.15
CA GLU A 447 19.35 0.24 23.53
C GLU A 447 18.51 1.31 24.25
N TYR A 448 17.83 2.18 23.50
CA TYR A 448 16.89 3.13 24.07
C TYR A 448 15.51 2.49 24.28
N PRO A 449 14.96 2.49 25.52
CA PRO A 449 13.84 1.62 25.88
C PRO A 449 12.47 2.04 25.34
N LEU A 450 12.31 3.27 24.85
CA LEU A 450 11.07 3.77 24.25
C LEU A 450 11.25 4.06 22.76
N THR A 451 12.10 3.26 22.09
CA THR A 451 12.25 3.28 20.63
C THR A 451 10.97 2.77 19.97
N MET A 452 10.55 3.42 18.91
CA MET A 452 9.39 3.05 18.09
C MET A 452 9.80 2.90 16.62
N GLY A 453 9.17 1.95 15.94
CA GLY A 453 9.37 1.72 14.51
C GLY A 453 8.31 2.41 13.68
N TRP A 454 8.73 3.08 12.62
CA TRP A 454 7.86 3.46 11.51
C TRP A 454 7.78 2.30 10.54
N ASN A 455 6.57 1.75 10.34
CA ASN A 455 6.39 0.51 9.59
C ASN A 455 5.58 0.77 8.32
N LEU A 456 6.09 0.26 7.21
CA LEU A 456 5.46 0.16 5.91
C LEU A 456 4.71 -1.17 5.82
N TYR A 457 3.45 -1.10 5.38
CA TYR A 457 2.63 -2.26 5.04
C TYR A 457 2.19 -2.20 3.58
N THR A 458 2.36 -3.32 2.88
CA THR A 458 1.89 -3.56 1.52
C THR A 458 1.17 -4.90 1.46
N LEU A 459 0.31 -5.10 0.46
CA LEU A 459 -0.39 -6.37 0.26
C LEU A 459 0.05 -7.05 -1.03
N GLN A 460 0.46 -8.31 -0.91
CA GLN A 460 0.71 -9.20 -2.02
C GLN A 460 -0.60 -9.47 -2.78
N GLY A 461 -0.52 -9.38 -4.11
CA GLY A 461 -1.65 -9.59 -5.02
C GLY A 461 -2.65 -8.43 -5.07
N GLN A 462 -2.36 -7.30 -4.43
CA GLN A 462 -3.15 -6.07 -4.64
C GLN A 462 -2.78 -5.45 -5.99
N GLU A 463 -3.78 -5.17 -6.82
CA GLU A 463 -3.60 -4.42 -8.07
C GLU A 463 -3.45 -2.94 -7.73
N VAL A 464 -2.24 -2.41 -7.92
CA VAL A 464 -1.88 -1.00 -7.70
C VAL A 464 -0.91 -0.56 -8.80
N PRO A 465 -0.86 0.73 -9.16
CA PRO A 465 0.09 1.24 -10.15
C PRO A 465 1.54 0.92 -9.75
N ASP A 466 2.41 0.59 -10.71
CA ASP A 466 3.81 0.23 -10.41
C ASP A 466 4.62 1.38 -9.79
N LEU A 467 4.22 2.62 -10.05
CA LEU A 467 4.79 3.79 -9.39
C LEU A 467 4.59 3.74 -7.86
N SER A 468 3.44 3.21 -7.40
CA SER A 468 3.16 3.08 -5.96
C SER A 468 4.06 2.04 -5.30
N LYS A 469 4.31 0.91 -5.98
CA LYS A 469 5.26 -0.14 -5.53
C LYS A 469 6.68 0.41 -5.49
N SER A 470 7.09 1.08 -6.56
CA SER A 470 8.40 1.73 -6.67
C SER A 470 8.61 2.75 -5.55
N LEU A 471 7.59 3.56 -5.24
CA LEU A 471 7.66 4.53 -4.15
C LEU A 471 7.74 3.84 -2.78
N ALA A 472 6.94 2.81 -2.54
CA ALA A 472 6.98 2.03 -1.29
C ALA A 472 8.36 1.39 -1.07
N GLU A 473 8.95 0.81 -2.11
CA GLU A 473 10.31 0.26 -2.09
C GLU A 473 11.36 1.37 -1.86
N TYR A 474 11.20 2.53 -2.52
CA TYR A 474 12.10 3.68 -2.40
C TYR A 474 12.15 4.25 -0.99
N LEU A 475 11.07 4.18 -0.18
CA LEU A 475 11.12 4.58 1.24
C LEU A 475 12.20 3.83 2.04
N SER A 476 12.60 2.64 1.57
CA SER A 476 13.64 1.82 2.19
C SER A 476 15.03 1.99 1.57
N SER A 477 15.17 2.72 0.45
CA SER A 477 16.46 2.96 -0.21
C SER A 477 17.35 3.93 0.60
N ASP A 478 18.62 4.05 0.24
CA ASP A 478 19.56 4.96 0.91
C ASP A 478 19.03 6.43 0.88
N GLU A 479 18.42 6.84 -0.22
CA GLU A 479 17.79 8.15 -0.41
C GLU A 479 16.46 8.29 0.34
N GLY A 480 15.67 7.22 0.42
CA GLY A 480 14.51 7.15 1.32
C GLY A 480 14.91 7.28 2.78
N GLN A 481 16.01 6.64 3.20
CA GLN A 481 16.55 6.79 4.55
C GLN A 481 17.06 8.21 4.81
N ALA A 482 17.65 8.87 3.82
CA ALA A 482 18.00 10.29 3.91
C ALA A 482 16.76 11.18 4.06
N ALA A 483 15.67 10.87 3.34
CA ALA A 483 14.39 11.57 3.50
C ALA A 483 13.81 11.40 4.91
N ALA A 484 13.91 10.20 5.50
CA ALA A 484 13.48 9.94 6.87
C ALA A 484 14.27 10.82 7.86
N GLN A 485 15.59 10.90 7.71
CA GLN A 485 16.46 11.74 8.55
C GLN A 485 16.08 13.22 8.46
N GLU A 486 15.83 13.72 7.25
CA GLU A 486 15.38 15.09 7.05
C GLU A 486 13.98 15.37 7.63
N ALA A 487 13.12 14.36 7.71
CA ALA A 487 11.82 14.44 8.40
C ALA A 487 11.96 14.39 9.93
N GLY A 488 13.20 14.30 10.44
CA GLY A 488 13.51 14.20 11.86
C GLY A 488 13.48 12.78 12.40
N LEU A 489 13.23 11.75 11.59
CA LEU A 489 13.29 10.33 11.98
C LEU A 489 14.74 9.83 12.02
N VAL A 490 14.93 8.62 12.52
CA VAL A 490 16.21 7.90 12.43
C VAL A 490 16.12 6.87 11.32
N GLY A 491 16.97 6.98 10.31
CA GLY A 491 17.07 5.98 9.25
C GLY A 491 17.70 4.67 9.75
N LEU A 492 17.54 3.60 8.98
CA LEU A 492 18.07 2.25 9.21
C LEU A 492 19.39 2.01 8.44
N ALA A 493 20.00 3.01 7.84
CA ALA A 493 21.37 2.89 7.32
C ALA A 493 22.32 2.54 8.47
N ILE A 494 23.28 1.64 8.23
CA ILE A 494 24.23 1.22 9.27
C ILE A 494 25.13 2.40 9.62
N ASP A 495 25.10 2.79 10.89
CA ASP A 495 25.94 3.84 11.46
C ASP A 495 27.14 3.24 12.21
N LYS A 496 28.17 4.05 12.47
CA LYS A 496 29.40 3.64 13.14
C LYS A 496 29.68 4.56 14.33
N GLN A 497 30.04 3.99 15.46
CA GLN A 497 30.39 4.76 16.65
C GLN A 497 31.69 4.24 17.26
N ALA A 498 32.67 5.13 17.42
CA ALA A 498 33.96 4.82 18.03
C ALA A 498 33.79 4.46 19.51
N MET A 499 34.69 3.63 20.04
CA MET A 499 34.68 3.26 21.47
C MET A 499 34.78 4.48 22.41
N SER A 500 35.46 5.55 21.98
CA SER A 500 35.56 6.82 22.73
C SER A 500 34.22 7.50 22.97
N GLU A 501 33.22 7.22 22.14
CA GLU A 501 31.89 7.81 22.23
C GLU A 501 30.93 6.96 23.07
N GLN A 502 31.35 5.79 23.55
CA GLN A 502 30.50 4.87 24.32
C GLN A 502 30.58 5.07 25.84
N GLY A 503 30.75 6.33 26.28
CA GLY A 503 30.90 6.70 27.70
C GLY A 503 29.72 6.29 28.58
N GLU A 504 28.48 6.46 28.11
CA GLU A 504 27.28 6.03 28.86
C GLU A 504 27.28 4.52 29.14
N ARG A 505 27.77 3.74 28.17
CA ARG A 505 27.84 2.28 28.28
C ARG A 505 28.96 1.84 29.21
N LEU A 506 30.11 2.52 29.19
CA LEU A 506 31.18 2.30 30.16
C LEU A 506 30.70 2.59 31.58
N LEU A 507 30.03 3.73 31.78
CA LEU A 507 29.44 4.09 33.06
C LEU A 507 28.41 3.04 33.51
N SER A 508 27.53 2.61 32.61
CA SER A 508 26.50 1.59 32.90
C SER A 508 27.11 0.26 33.30
N ALA A 509 28.16 -0.20 32.61
CA ALA A 509 28.86 -1.43 32.96
C ALA A 509 29.52 -1.33 34.35
N MET A 510 30.19 -0.22 34.65
CA MET A 510 30.86 -0.02 35.95
C MET A 510 29.88 0.09 37.13
N LEU A 511 28.67 0.57 36.88
CA LEU A 511 27.61 0.67 37.90
C LEU A 511 26.75 -0.59 38.00
N ALA A 512 26.91 -1.55 37.07
CA ALA A 512 26.12 -2.78 37.09
C ALA A 512 26.53 -3.66 38.28
N SER A 513 25.54 -4.06 39.07
CA SER A 513 25.72 -4.96 40.23
C SER A 513 26.22 -6.37 39.87
N SER A 514 26.21 -6.72 38.59
CA SER A 514 26.53 -8.07 38.07
C SER A 514 28.01 -8.32 37.81
N ILE A 515 28.90 -7.35 38.04
CA ILE A 515 30.33 -7.48 37.73
C ILE A 515 31.14 -7.78 39.00
N ASP A 516 31.58 -9.03 39.17
CA ASP A 516 32.57 -9.44 40.16
C ASP A 516 34.01 -9.28 39.62
N ARG A 517 35.03 -9.75 40.36
CA ARG A 517 36.43 -9.65 39.90
C ARG A 517 36.66 -10.33 38.54
N ALA A 518 36.02 -11.47 38.29
CA ALA A 518 36.15 -12.17 37.01
C ALA A 518 35.49 -11.36 35.89
N GLY A 519 34.34 -10.76 36.17
CA GLY A 519 33.67 -9.80 35.28
C GLY A 519 34.54 -8.59 34.94
N ILE A 520 35.25 -8.00 35.91
CA ILE A 520 36.15 -6.86 35.65
C ILE A 520 37.26 -7.25 34.68
N ASN A 521 37.88 -8.41 34.84
CA ASN A 521 38.94 -8.87 33.93
C ASN A 521 38.40 -9.09 32.53
N ALA A 522 37.27 -9.81 32.40
CA ALA A 522 36.62 -10.01 31.11
C ALA A 522 36.17 -8.68 30.45
N TYR A 523 35.77 -7.68 31.25
CA TYR A 523 35.46 -6.35 30.73
C TYR A 523 36.71 -5.61 30.23
N ARG A 524 37.85 -5.75 30.91
CA ARG A 524 39.14 -5.22 30.42
C ARG A 524 39.57 -5.89 29.12
N ASP A 525 39.39 -7.20 29.02
CA ASP A 525 39.68 -7.96 27.79
C ASP A 525 38.77 -7.48 26.65
N TYR A 526 37.47 -7.26 26.93
CA TYR A 526 36.54 -6.64 25.99
C TYR A 526 37.02 -5.27 25.52
N LEU A 527 37.37 -4.36 26.45
CA LEU A 527 37.87 -3.03 26.10
C LEU A 527 39.16 -3.08 25.29
N ALA A 528 40.08 -3.99 25.61
CA ALA A 528 41.29 -4.20 24.82
C ALA A 528 40.95 -4.65 23.40
N GLU A 529 39.94 -5.52 23.24
CA GLU A 529 39.49 -5.96 21.93
C GLU A 529 38.91 -4.84 21.06
N VAL A 530 38.09 -3.98 21.63
CA VAL A 530 37.34 -2.96 20.88
C VAL A 530 37.94 -1.55 20.92
N SER A 531 39.05 -1.35 21.65
CA SER A 531 39.67 -0.03 21.84
C SER A 531 40.04 0.71 20.55
N THR A 532 40.31 -0.02 19.48
CA THR A 532 40.69 0.48 18.15
C THR A 532 39.66 0.07 17.09
N ALA A 533 38.42 -0.15 17.48
CA ALA A 533 37.35 -0.59 16.61
C ALA A 533 36.15 0.36 16.70
N ASP A 534 35.40 0.44 15.60
CA ASP A 534 34.14 1.16 15.54
C ASP A 534 32.99 0.18 15.63
N ARG A 535 32.02 0.45 16.49
CA ARG A 535 30.82 -0.37 16.61
C ARG A 535 29.84 0.01 15.51
N LEU A 536 29.32 -0.97 14.79
CA LEU A 536 28.20 -0.77 13.88
C LEU A 536 26.89 -0.72 14.66
N SER A 537 25.91 0.06 14.18
CA SER A 537 24.60 0.18 14.80
C SER A 537 23.69 -1.06 14.63
N THR A 538 24.19 -2.10 13.96
CA THR A 538 23.55 -3.42 13.86
C THR A 538 23.79 -4.24 15.12
N THR A 539 22.72 -4.85 15.64
CA THR A 539 22.80 -5.75 16.80
C THR A 539 22.04 -7.03 16.49
N LEU A 540 22.76 -8.15 16.47
CA LEU A 540 22.22 -9.45 16.09
C LEU A 540 21.67 -10.16 17.32
N ARG A 541 20.34 -10.31 17.36
CA ARG A 541 19.59 -10.99 18.42
C ARG A 541 19.04 -12.32 17.91
N PHE A 542 18.62 -13.14 18.87
CA PHE A 542 18.21 -14.51 18.64
C PHE A 542 16.76 -14.72 19.07
N VAL A 543 16.06 -15.59 18.34
CA VAL A 543 14.73 -16.05 18.74
C VAL A 543 14.82 -16.69 20.13
N SER A 544 13.84 -16.41 20.99
CA SER A 544 13.84 -16.89 22.37
C SER A 544 13.96 -18.42 22.43
N GLY A 545 14.90 -18.92 23.24
CA GLY A 545 15.16 -20.36 23.36
C GLY A 545 15.81 -21.02 22.14
N SER A 546 16.20 -20.25 21.12
CA SER A 546 16.80 -20.74 19.87
C SER A 546 18.20 -20.18 19.64
N ALA A 547 18.96 -20.87 18.79
CA ALA A 547 20.22 -20.37 18.22
C ALA A 547 20.02 -19.67 16.86
N GLN A 548 18.79 -19.55 16.38
CA GLN A 548 18.47 -18.83 15.15
C GLN A 548 18.36 -17.33 15.43
N LEU A 549 18.90 -16.54 14.50
CA LEU A 549 18.70 -15.09 14.46
C LEU A 549 17.21 -14.76 14.29
N ASP A 550 16.74 -13.69 14.92
CA ASP A 550 15.39 -13.18 14.68
C ASP A 550 15.28 -12.43 13.34
N ASP A 551 14.05 -12.08 12.95
CA ASP A 551 13.79 -11.47 11.64
C ASP A 551 14.50 -10.13 11.44
N ARG A 552 14.69 -9.36 12.53
CA ARG A 552 15.41 -8.08 12.48
C ARG A 552 16.90 -8.33 12.30
N ALA A 553 17.47 -9.25 13.06
CA ALA A 553 18.88 -9.65 12.92
C ALA A 553 19.17 -10.21 11.51
N LEU A 554 18.25 -10.95 10.90
CA LEU A 554 18.39 -11.41 9.51
C LEU A 554 18.35 -10.26 8.50
N ARG A 555 17.55 -9.21 8.73
CA ARG A 555 17.61 -7.96 7.93
C ARG A 555 18.95 -7.25 8.12
N ASP A 556 19.46 -7.20 9.35
CA ASP A 556 20.75 -6.58 9.66
C ASP A 556 21.91 -7.32 9.00
N VAL A 557 21.88 -8.66 8.97
CA VAL A 557 22.84 -9.48 8.22
C VAL A 557 22.82 -9.12 6.73
N ARG A 558 21.63 -8.91 6.14
CA ARG A 558 21.53 -8.43 4.75
C ARG A 558 22.16 -7.05 4.58
N ARG A 559 21.85 -6.10 5.45
CA ARG A 559 22.46 -4.75 5.41
C ARG A 559 23.99 -4.79 5.50
N ILE A 560 24.54 -5.62 6.40
CA ILE A 560 26.00 -5.83 6.51
C ILE A 560 26.55 -6.44 5.22
N SER A 561 25.84 -7.41 4.64
CA SER A 561 26.26 -8.07 3.40
C SER A 561 26.30 -7.11 2.22
N GLU A 562 25.38 -6.14 2.17
CA GLU A 562 25.40 -5.09 1.15
C GLU A 562 26.62 -4.17 1.32
N LEU A 563 27.01 -3.79 2.55
CA LEU A 563 28.25 -3.03 2.78
C LEU A 563 29.48 -3.81 2.28
N VAL A 564 29.51 -5.12 2.50
CA VAL A 564 30.58 -6.00 1.99
C VAL A 564 30.57 -6.02 0.46
N ARG A 565 29.41 -6.19 -0.18
CA ARG A 565 29.27 -6.23 -1.64
C ARG A 565 29.67 -4.90 -2.30
N LYS A 566 29.39 -3.78 -1.64
CA LYS A 566 29.79 -2.43 -2.07
C LYS A 566 31.28 -2.12 -1.84
N GLY A 567 32.03 -3.02 -1.18
CA GLY A 567 33.44 -2.81 -0.84
C GLY A 567 33.66 -1.81 0.31
N GLU A 568 32.59 -1.39 1.00
CA GLU A 568 32.67 -0.39 2.07
C GLU A 568 33.36 -0.92 3.34
N LEU A 569 33.53 -2.24 3.44
CA LEU A 569 34.25 -2.91 4.53
C LEU A 569 35.62 -3.46 4.10
N ASP A 570 36.08 -3.18 2.88
CA ASP A 570 37.36 -3.68 2.39
C ASP A 570 38.53 -3.23 3.28
N GLY A 571 39.45 -4.16 3.55
CA GLY A 571 40.61 -3.91 4.41
C GLY A 571 40.30 -3.77 5.90
N ASN A 572 39.08 -4.09 6.34
CA ASN A 572 38.68 -4.15 7.75
C ASN A 572 38.47 -5.60 8.20
N ASP A 573 38.85 -5.88 9.45
CA ASP A 573 38.30 -7.01 10.19
C ASP A 573 36.87 -6.70 10.63
N ILE A 574 35.97 -7.68 10.54
CA ILE A 574 34.67 -7.68 11.20
C ILE A 574 34.81 -8.45 12.52
N LEU A 575 34.58 -7.80 13.65
CA LEU A 575 34.59 -8.43 14.97
C LEU A 575 33.14 -8.63 15.44
N LEU A 576 32.78 -9.87 15.72
CA LEU A 576 31.48 -10.26 16.27
C LEU A 576 31.60 -10.50 17.77
N ILE A 577 31.05 -9.60 18.55
CA ILE A 577 31.20 -9.56 20.00
C ILE A 577 29.90 -10.05 20.66
N GLY A 578 29.94 -11.28 21.15
CA GLY A 578 28.82 -11.93 21.83
C GLY A 578 28.71 -11.53 23.29
N PHE A 579 27.46 -11.30 23.72
CA PHE A 579 27.08 -11.08 25.11
C PHE A 579 25.95 -12.03 25.55
N SER A 580 25.80 -12.16 26.87
CA SER A 580 24.71 -12.89 27.51
C SER A 580 24.03 -12.03 28.57
N ASP A 581 22.89 -12.48 29.07
CA ASP A 581 22.40 -12.01 30.37
C ASP A 581 23.27 -12.55 31.52
N ALA A 582 23.02 -12.04 32.73
CA ALA A 582 23.77 -12.41 33.93
C ALA A 582 23.23 -13.66 34.65
N VAL A 583 22.25 -14.38 34.08
CA VAL A 583 21.70 -15.58 34.71
C VAL A 583 22.68 -16.74 34.55
N GLY A 584 22.90 -17.51 35.62
CA GLY A 584 23.75 -18.69 35.60
C GLY A 584 25.23 -18.41 35.87
N VAL A 585 26.08 -19.39 35.55
CA VAL A 585 27.51 -19.34 35.86
C VAL A 585 28.24 -18.48 34.84
N PHE A 586 29.02 -17.49 35.32
CA PHE A 586 29.77 -16.55 34.48
C PHE A 586 30.60 -17.22 33.36
N LYS A 587 31.34 -18.29 33.68
CA LYS A 587 32.14 -19.02 32.68
C LYS A 587 31.28 -19.67 31.58
N ASN A 588 30.11 -20.18 31.92
CA ASN A 588 29.19 -20.76 30.93
C ASN A 588 28.62 -19.67 30.02
N ASN A 589 28.39 -18.48 30.58
CA ASN A 589 27.93 -17.31 29.84
C ASN A 589 28.97 -16.81 28.82
N ILE A 590 30.26 -16.89 29.13
CA ILE A 590 31.35 -16.65 28.17
C ILE A 590 31.28 -17.66 27.00
N VAL A 591 31.18 -18.96 27.30
CA VAL A 591 31.08 -20.01 26.26
C VAL A 591 29.82 -19.82 25.39
N LEU A 592 28.69 -19.54 26.02
CA LEU A 592 27.42 -19.34 25.31
C LEU A 592 27.46 -18.11 24.40
N SER A 593 28.03 -17.01 24.88
CA SER A 593 28.17 -15.79 24.08
C SER A 593 29.15 -15.97 22.92
N GLN A 594 30.25 -16.72 23.10
CA GLN A 594 31.13 -17.12 21.98
C GLN A 594 30.37 -17.94 20.94
N ALA A 595 29.61 -18.96 21.35
CA ALA A 595 28.87 -19.80 20.42
C ALA A 595 27.84 -19.00 19.58
N ARG A 596 27.23 -17.98 20.18
CA ARG A 596 26.34 -17.04 19.46
C ARG A 596 27.10 -16.20 18.44
N ALA A 597 28.29 -15.71 18.78
CA ALA A 597 29.13 -14.98 17.83
C ALA A 597 29.55 -15.85 16.65
N GLU A 598 29.91 -17.12 16.87
CA GLU A 598 30.21 -18.08 15.80
C GLU A 598 29.00 -18.34 14.91
N ARG A 599 27.81 -18.41 15.50
CA ARG A 599 26.59 -18.56 14.72
C ARG A 599 26.33 -17.36 13.82
N ALA A 600 26.44 -16.16 14.37
CA ALA A 600 26.33 -14.92 13.59
C ALA A 600 27.38 -14.85 12.47
N LYS A 601 28.61 -15.30 12.72
CA LYS A 601 29.67 -15.42 11.70
C LYS A 601 29.23 -16.33 10.55
N ALA A 602 28.69 -17.50 10.86
CA ALA A 602 28.20 -18.43 9.83
C ALA A 602 27.10 -17.81 8.97
N ASP A 603 26.13 -17.11 9.59
CA ASP A 603 25.03 -16.47 8.87
C ASP A 603 25.53 -15.33 7.96
N ILE A 604 26.49 -14.50 8.40
CA ILE A 604 27.11 -13.43 7.58
C ILE A 604 27.96 -14.01 6.43
N LEU A 605 28.77 -15.03 6.69
CA LEU A 605 29.59 -15.65 5.64
C LEU A 605 28.73 -16.32 4.57
N ASN A 606 27.60 -16.92 4.98
CA ASN A 606 26.65 -17.52 4.05
C ASN A 606 25.97 -16.49 3.14
N SER A 607 25.74 -15.25 3.62
CA SER A 607 25.19 -14.17 2.79
C SER A 607 26.23 -13.43 1.93
N THR A 608 27.52 -13.72 2.12
CA THR A 608 28.67 -13.07 1.46
C THR A 608 29.64 -14.06 0.80
N ILE A 609 29.14 -15.25 0.45
CA ILE A 609 29.92 -16.32 -0.18
C ILE A 609 30.71 -15.80 -1.38
N GLY A 610 32.03 -16.06 -1.38
CA GLY A 610 32.94 -15.68 -2.46
C GLY A 610 33.42 -14.22 -2.41
N ILE A 611 32.97 -13.42 -1.44
CA ILE A 611 33.34 -12.00 -1.29
C ILE A 611 34.11 -11.78 0.02
N LEU A 612 33.55 -12.23 1.15
CA LEU A 612 34.16 -12.05 2.47
C LEU A 612 34.98 -13.28 2.88
N ASP A 613 36.27 -13.09 3.16
CA ASP A 613 37.12 -14.14 3.73
C ASP A 613 36.73 -14.40 5.20
N ALA A 614 36.53 -15.68 5.54
CA ALA A 614 36.29 -16.12 6.90
C ALA A 614 37.42 -15.75 7.89
N ALA A 615 38.64 -15.52 7.39
CA ALA A 615 39.78 -15.02 8.16
C ALA A 615 39.61 -13.57 8.64
N ASN A 616 38.86 -12.76 7.89
CA ASN A 616 38.58 -11.35 8.22
C ASN A 616 37.38 -11.20 9.18
N VAL A 617 36.74 -12.30 9.58
CA VAL A 617 35.63 -12.28 10.56
C VAL A 617 36.07 -12.96 11.85
N LYS A 618 36.25 -12.18 12.91
CA LYS A 618 36.69 -12.64 14.23
C LYS A 618 35.52 -12.66 15.21
N THR A 619 35.55 -13.56 16.18
CA THR A 619 34.42 -13.85 17.09
C THR A 619 34.92 -13.89 18.51
N PHE A 620 34.21 -13.21 19.42
CA PHE A 620 34.57 -13.12 20.83
C PHE A 620 33.33 -13.25 21.72
N GLY A 621 33.45 -13.91 22.86
CA GLY A 621 32.41 -14.03 23.87
C GLY A 621 32.83 -13.38 25.18
N PHE A 622 32.05 -12.42 25.66
CA PHE A 622 32.33 -11.70 26.92
C PHE A 622 31.24 -11.85 27.98
N GLY A 623 30.27 -12.74 27.75
CA GLY A 623 29.24 -13.04 28.75
C GLY A 623 28.46 -11.77 29.16
N PRO A 624 28.20 -11.53 30.45
CA PRO A 624 27.33 -10.44 30.90
C PRO A 624 28.03 -9.10 31.17
N VAL A 625 29.29 -8.90 30.75
CA VAL A 625 30.12 -7.77 31.24
C VAL A 625 29.73 -6.38 30.70
N ALA A 626 28.97 -6.30 29.61
CA ALA A 626 28.50 -5.03 29.04
C ALA A 626 26.98 -5.04 28.88
N PRO A 627 26.21 -4.91 29.97
CA PRO A 627 24.76 -4.94 29.90
C PRO A 627 24.21 -3.66 29.26
N VAL A 628 23.20 -3.82 28.41
CA VAL A 628 22.40 -2.73 27.81
C VAL A 628 20.96 -2.76 28.30
N GLY A 629 20.56 -3.87 28.94
CA GLY A 629 19.28 -4.04 29.60
C GLY A 629 19.45 -4.49 31.05
N CYS A 630 18.44 -4.19 31.88
CA CYS A 630 18.44 -4.56 33.29
C CYS A 630 18.27 -6.08 33.44
N ASN A 631 19.25 -6.78 34.05
CA ASN A 631 19.21 -8.24 34.17
C ASN A 631 18.09 -8.75 35.10
N GLU A 632 17.48 -7.86 35.88
CA GLU A 632 16.34 -8.18 36.74
C GLU A 632 15.04 -8.38 35.94
N THR A 633 14.91 -7.76 34.77
CA THR A 633 13.71 -7.85 33.92
C THR A 633 13.89 -8.84 32.77
N LEU A 634 12.79 -9.44 32.29
CA LEU A 634 12.84 -10.36 31.14
C LEU A 634 13.33 -9.64 29.87
N ASP A 635 12.76 -8.47 29.59
CA ASP A 635 13.12 -7.65 28.42
C ASP A 635 14.58 -7.22 28.47
N GLY A 636 15.07 -6.79 29.65
CA GLY A 636 16.46 -6.41 29.81
C GLY A 636 17.43 -7.57 29.62
N ARG A 637 17.07 -8.78 30.08
CA ARG A 637 17.84 -10.00 29.79
C ARG A 637 17.82 -10.33 28.29
N GLN A 638 16.70 -10.14 27.61
CA GLN A 638 16.62 -10.36 26.16
C GLN A 638 17.54 -9.41 25.39
N LEU A 639 17.56 -8.12 25.75
CA LEU A 639 18.49 -7.16 25.17
C LEU A 639 19.96 -7.53 25.40
N ASN A 640 20.28 -8.18 26.52
CA ASN A 640 21.64 -8.62 26.83
C ASN A 640 22.09 -9.86 26.04
N ARG A 641 21.17 -10.68 25.53
CA ARG A 641 21.48 -11.84 24.68
C ARG A 641 21.63 -11.40 23.22
N ARG A 642 22.80 -10.85 22.89
CA ARG A 642 23.07 -10.24 21.58
C ARG A 642 24.50 -10.51 21.09
N VAL A 643 24.71 -10.29 19.80
CA VAL A 643 26.03 -10.15 19.19
C VAL A 643 26.11 -8.75 18.57
N GLU A 644 27.15 -8.02 18.93
CA GLU A 644 27.46 -6.72 18.35
C GLU A 644 28.45 -6.89 17.21
N VAL A 645 28.32 -6.04 16.20
CA VAL A 645 29.22 -6.02 15.05
C VAL A 645 30.12 -4.81 15.18
N TRP A 646 31.43 -5.03 15.08
CA TRP A 646 32.45 -4.01 15.12
C TRP A 646 33.34 -4.15 13.90
N ILE A 647 33.98 -3.05 13.50
CA ILE A 647 34.96 -3.05 12.42
C ILE A 647 36.28 -2.48 12.90
N ARG A 648 37.39 -3.07 12.46
CA ARG A 648 38.74 -2.59 12.75
C ARG A 648 39.57 -2.55 11.47
N GLY A 649 40.12 -1.39 11.15
CA GLY A 649 40.98 -1.25 9.97
C GLY A 649 42.30 -2.00 10.13
N SER A 650 42.77 -2.64 9.07
CA SER A 650 44.03 -3.41 9.00
C SER A 650 45.29 -2.60 9.39
N ASN A 651 45.28 -1.27 9.26
CA ASN A 651 46.39 -0.43 9.73
C ASN A 651 46.41 -0.23 11.26
N GLN A 652 45.30 -0.47 11.96
CA GLN A 652 45.22 -0.34 13.42
C GLN A 652 45.74 -1.60 14.15
N ASP A 653 45.88 -2.75 13.47
CA ASP A 653 46.52 -3.94 14.05
C ASP A 653 48.00 -3.73 14.40
N LYS A 654 48.68 -2.76 13.77
CA LYS A 654 50.10 -2.43 14.04
C LYS A 654 50.31 -1.56 15.28
N LEU A 655 49.23 -1.12 15.94
CA LEU A 655 49.27 -0.31 17.17
C LEU A 655 49.15 -1.16 18.45
N ARG A 656 48.94 -2.47 18.32
CA ARG A 656 48.92 -3.44 19.43
C ARG A 656 50.32 -3.92 19.83
#